data_AF-A0A1Z9PW37-F1
#
_entry.id   AF-A0A1Z9PW37-F1
#
_cell.length_a   1.000
_cell.length_b   1.000
_cell.length_c   1.000
_cell.angle_alpha   90.00
_cell.angle_beta   90.00
_cell.angle_gamma   90.00
#
_symmetry.space_group_name_H-M   'P 1'
#
loop_
_entity.id
_entity.type
_entity.pdbx_description
1 polymer ?
#
loop_
_entity_poly.entity_id
_entity_poly.type
_entity_poly.pdbx_seq_one_letter_code
_entity_poly.pdbx_strand_id
1 'polypeptide(L)'
;MSTDINILLDEPCTETNFESENLVEIIFNMHLKKIDRIKAMEMYYEQNKENSIELINRMIGMYQLSGVTSIKDFLQTICQNENIPTIMKLEIIKGLIDYEEFEEEIDDDDTIEEKENKKRVNLIIQEKNKILQEENSCLLDLICANLTEVPTPCRIEAVFLLMNYEDYKLQSIKYFIHIINDQNIDCEYRYNAILTLEKKSLTFMSGFLLELFHNKEFVDNLLSTFKHITLKEFPDFKPDNENDTYFELLLSRLSYDSIKDFFKQYLPEKDNYYENFLFKAQLNFCLEYFNMTYYKILSCQYLLQKFNLVESQKNIIQQELLKFAEDTGLDYDRRADAADVLLRLGTDSFKDHARNIIMILGSIESTGKTIFDNAQNVHIEEVEKSVLEILEFFSDLPLLKINDIAVINISFIKDQIQKILKDKKEKIKCEEEENFKKYENKINVSLKRIEMDRALYSKYNNTLENILLKVWTYLTQHEYKDEMIARLLEELEEMSGTCSTGFASRLINVISGFGEFNIKISWEDQIVSNFYGRLNAKARLLENKDNIFITEKYEDIVELWLNYPQNEDLKNTLMEKSIKNNAKNIKKYVIEEFLRENKEEKIKECYECFSFGVLGEMTISSSNSYQRKNFSLFLRTFIPEIKEEMYSEFNEYMDDTTFDLYMRKAIMKYENL
;
A
#
# COMPACT_ATOMS: atom_id res chain seq x y z
N MET A 1 24.50 35.85 8.84
CA MET A 1 25.54 36.84 9.17
C MET A 1 25.89 37.59 7.90
N SER A 2 25.78 38.91 7.96
CA SER A 2 25.89 39.85 6.84
C SER A 2 27.35 39.98 6.39
N THR A 3 27.53 39.89 5.07
CA THR A 3 28.59 40.50 4.24
C THR A 3 29.41 41.58 4.93
N ASP A 4 30.66 41.22 5.28
CA ASP A 4 31.81 42.12 5.41
C ASP A 4 33.05 41.31 5.00
N ILE A 5 33.24 41.14 3.69
CA ILE A 5 34.49 40.60 3.13
C ILE A 5 35.39 41.80 2.84
N ASN A 6 36.46 41.89 3.64
CA ASN A 6 37.58 42.81 3.45
C ASN A 6 38.18 42.63 2.05
N ILE A 7 38.08 43.67 1.23
CA ILE A 7 38.88 43.86 0.02
C ILE A 7 40.29 44.23 0.46
N LEU A 8 41.15 43.22 0.62
CA LEU A 8 42.60 43.41 0.66
C LEU A 8 43.09 43.58 -0.78
N LEU A 9 43.74 44.72 -1.02
CA LEU A 9 44.30 45.12 -2.30
C LEU A 9 45.34 44.11 -2.80
N ASP A 10 45.04 43.40 -3.87
CA ASP A 10 45.96 42.50 -4.56
C ASP A 10 47.08 43.30 -5.26
N GLU A 11 48.34 42.91 -4.98
CA GLU A 11 49.48 43.24 -5.82
C GLU A 11 49.26 42.66 -7.25
N PRO A 12 49.73 43.34 -8.31
CA PRO A 12 49.55 42.88 -9.69
C PRO A 12 50.17 41.49 -9.89
N CYS A 13 49.30 40.49 -10.00
CA CYS A 13 49.66 39.11 -10.31
C CYS A 13 50.33 39.05 -11.69
N THR A 14 51.54 38.50 -11.75
CA THR A 14 52.09 37.94 -12.99
C THR A 14 51.14 36.85 -13.47
N GLU A 15 50.59 36.98 -14.69
CA GLU A 15 49.73 35.95 -15.29
C GLU A 15 50.46 34.61 -15.34
N THR A 16 50.01 33.66 -14.52
CA THR A 16 50.48 32.28 -14.57
C THR A 16 50.09 31.70 -15.94
N ASN A 17 51.06 31.35 -16.77
CA ASN A 17 50.80 30.74 -18.07
C ASN A 17 50.29 29.30 -17.88
N PHE A 18 48.99 29.07 -18.08
CA PHE A 18 48.37 27.76 -17.96
C PHE A 18 48.55 26.97 -19.25
N GLU A 19 49.73 26.35 -19.42
CA GLU A 19 49.93 25.36 -20.50
C GLU A 19 49.14 24.08 -20.16
N SER A 20 48.39 23.55 -21.14
CA SER A 20 47.44 22.44 -20.95
C SER A 20 48.07 21.16 -20.40
N GLU A 21 49.38 20.95 -20.63
CA GLU A 21 50.08 19.73 -20.21
C GLU A 21 50.39 19.69 -18.71
N ASN A 22 50.18 20.78 -17.96
CA ASN A 22 50.55 20.86 -16.54
C ASN A 22 49.43 21.21 -15.55
N LEU A 23 48.15 21.02 -15.93
CA LEU A 23 47.04 21.37 -15.04
C LEU A 23 47.03 20.55 -13.74
N VAL A 24 47.37 19.26 -13.81
CA VAL A 24 47.39 18.38 -12.63
C VAL A 24 48.45 18.81 -11.62
N GLU A 25 49.70 19.09 -12.04
CA GLU A 25 50.72 19.50 -11.06
C GLU A 25 50.37 20.86 -10.46
N ILE A 26 49.78 21.78 -11.24
CA ILE A 26 49.28 23.06 -10.71
C ILE A 26 48.21 22.81 -9.63
N ILE A 27 47.23 21.94 -9.89
CA ILE A 27 46.16 21.62 -8.93
C ILE A 27 46.74 21.04 -7.62
N PHE A 28 47.73 20.15 -7.70
CA PHE A 28 48.34 19.52 -6.52
C PHE A 28 49.43 20.36 -5.84
N ASN A 29 49.93 21.43 -6.47
CA ASN A 29 50.97 22.27 -5.89
C ASN A 29 50.40 23.23 -4.84
N MET A 30 50.43 22.80 -3.58
CA MET A 30 49.93 23.56 -2.42
C MET A 30 50.70 24.86 -2.15
N HIS A 31 51.83 25.12 -2.83
CA HIS A 31 52.56 26.40 -2.73
C HIS A 31 51.98 27.49 -3.64
N LEU A 32 51.13 27.14 -4.62
CA LEU A 32 50.47 28.09 -5.50
C LEU A 32 49.25 28.73 -4.82
N LYS A 33 48.88 29.94 -5.28
CA LYS A 33 47.69 30.64 -4.79
C LYS A 33 46.43 29.80 -5.08
N LYS A 34 45.48 29.78 -4.12
CA LYS A 34 44.20 29.05 -4.25
C LYS A 34 43.48 29.38 -5.57
N ILE A 35 43.45 30.66 -5.96
CA ILE A 35 42.79 31.13 -7.19
C ILE A 35 43.38 30.48 -8.44
N ASP A 36 44.70 30.35 -8.55
CA ASP A 36 45.35 29.76 -9.73
C ASP A 36 45.04 28.26 -9.82
N ARG A 37 45.02 27.59 -8.67
CA ARG A 37 44.69 26.16 -8.58
C ARG A 37 43.22 25.90 -8.93
N ILE A 38 42.32 26.80 -8.54
CA ILE A 38 40.89 26.73 -8.91
C ILE A 38 40.71 26.93 -10.42
N LYS A 39 41.37 27.92 -11.02
CA LYS A 39 41.35 28.10 -12.48
C LYS A 39 41.88 26.88 -13.22
N ALA A 40 42.98 26.29 -12.72
CA ALA A 40 43.50 25.05 -13.28
C ALA A 40 42.49 23.88 -13.16
N MET A 41 41.75 23.80 -12.05
CA MET A 41 40.68 22.81 -11.86
C MET A 41 39.52 23.01 -12.84
N GLU A 42 39.09 24.25 -13.07
CA GLU A 42 38.06 24.61 -14.07
C GLU A 42 38.51 24.17 -15.47
N MET A 43 39.72 24.58 -15.89
CA MET A 43 40.30 24.19 -17.18
C MET A 43 40.47 22.68 -17.31
N TYR A 44 40.86 22.00 -16.24
CA TYR A 44 41.02 20.54 -16.25
C TYR A 44 39.68 19.85 -16.43
N TYR A 45 38.63 20.32 -15.74
CA TYR A 45 37.28 19.80 -15.91
C TYR A 45 36.77 19.99 -17.35
N GLU A 46 36.98 21.17 -17.95
CA GLU A 46 36.59 21.43 -19.34
C GLU A 46 37.28 20.47 -20.33
N GLN A 47 38.56 20.14 -20.09
CA GLN A 47 39.36 19.26 -20.95
C GLN A 47 39.10 17.76 -20.67
N ASN A 48 38.79 17.38 -19.43
CA ASN A 48 38.80 15.98 -18.97
C ASN A 48 37.65 15.68 -17.99
N LYS A 49 36.40 15.89 -18.41
CA LYS A 49 35.20 15.72 -17.55
C LYS A 49 35.11 14.37 -16.83
N GLU A 50 35.49 13.28 -17.49
CA GLU A 50 35.40 11.92 -16.91
C GLU A 50 36.46 11.69 -15.81
N ASN A 51 37.65 12.28 -15.96
CA ASN A 51 38.78 12.08 -15.04
C ASN A 51 38.83 13.11 -13.90
N SER A 52 37.98 14.15 -13.93
CA SER A 52 37.98 15.19 -12.88
C SER A 52 37.51 14.66 -11.53
N ILE A 53 36.61 13.68 -11.51
CA ILE A 53 36.14 13.02 -10.28
C ILE A 53 37.27 12.18 -9.66
N GLU A 54 38.03 11.44 -10.46
CA GLU A 54 39.19 10.69 -9.96
C GLU A 54 40.24 11.62 -9.33
N LEU A 55 40.49 12.76 -9.97
CA LEU A 55 41.38 13.79 -9.44
C LEU A 55 40.93 14.30 -8.06
N ILE A 56 39.62 14.58 -7.92
CA ILE A 56 39.00 14.97 -6.65
C ILE A 56 39.14 13.87 -5.60
N ASN A 57 38.82 12.62 -5.96
CA ASN A 57 38.91 11.50 -5.03
C ASN A 57 40.34 11.28 -4.52
N ARG A 58 41.35 11.52 -5.37
CA ARG A 58 42.75 11.52 -4.93
C ARG A 58 43.04 12.64 -3.92
N MET A 59 42.50 13.84 -4.11
CA MET A 59 42.66 14.94 -3.15
C MET A 59 41.92 14.69 -1.84
N ILE A 60 40.70 14.13 -1.91
CA ILE A 60 39.93 13.69 -0.74
C ILE A 60 40.75 12.66 0.03
N GLY A 61 41.27 11.62 -0.62
CA GLY A 61 42.10 10.61 0.03
C GLY A 61 43.37 11.20 0.66
N MET A 62 44.02 12.16 -0.01
CA MET A 62 45.15 12.88 0.59
C MET A 62 44.75 13.65 1.85
N TYR A 63 43.59 14.32 1.85
CA TYR A 63 43.08 15.00 3.04
C TYR A 63 42.74 14.00 4.14
N GLN A 64 41.98 12.96 3.83
CA GLN A 64 41.53 11.96 4.79
C GLN A 64 42.68 11.24 5.49
N LEU A 65 43.80 11.00 4.78
CA LEU A 65 44.99 10.37 5.35
C LEU A 65 45.88 11.32 6.15
N SER A 66 45.87 12.62 5.85
CA SER A 66 46.87 13.57 6.37
C SER A 66 46.33 14.62 7.33
N GLY A 67 45.02 14.89 7.29
CA GLY A 67 44.40 15.99 8.03
C GLY A 67 44.90 17.39 7.66
N VAL A 68 45.65 17.54 6.56
CA VAL A 68 46.34 18.80 6.23
C VAL A 68 45.34 19.90 5.88
N THR A 69 45.34 20.98 6.68
CA THR A 69 44.40 22.11 6.57
C THR A 69 44.46 22.81 5.21
N SER A 70 45.63 22.91 4.58
CA SER A 70 45.73 23.55 3.25
C SER A 70 45.02 22.77 2.14
N ILE A 71 44.86 21.45 2.29
CA ILE A 71 44.08 20.62 1.37
C ILE A 71 42.59 20.82 1.63
N LYS A 72 42.16 20.74 2.90
CA LYS A 72 40.78 21.05 3.34
C LYS A 72 40.31 22.39 2.79
N ASP A 73 41.08 23.44 3.07
CA ASP A 73 40.81 24.81 2.63
C ASP A 73 40.60 24.91 1.11
N PHE A 74 41.43 24.21 0.34
CA PHE A 74 41.33 24.20 -1.11
C PHE A 74 40.08 23.45 -1.58
N LEU A 75 39.79 22.28 -1.00
CA LEU A 75 38.56 21.52 -1.26
C LEU A 75 37.30 22.34 -0.94
N GLN A 76 37.27 23.05 0.18
CA GLN A 76 36.17 23.96 0.54
C GLN A 76 36.05 25.12 -0.46
N THR A 77 37.18 25.65 -0.96
CA THR A 77 37.19 26.68 -2.01
C THR A 77 36.59 26.16 -3.32
N ILE A 78 36.86 24.89 -3.69
CA ILE A 78 36.25 24.24 -4.86
C ILE A 78 34.73 24.18 -4.70
N CYS A 79 34.23 23.80 -3.52
CA CYS A 79 32.79 23.72 -3.26
C CYS A 79 32.06 25.07 -3.39
N GLN A 80 32.76 26.18 -3.15
CA GLN A 80 32.20 27.53 -3.27
C GLN A 80 32.28 28.11 -4.69
N ASN A 81 33.02 27.47 -5.60
CA ASN A 81 33.23 27.99 -6.95
C ASN A 81 32.05 27.64 -7.88
N GLU A 82 31.40 28.64 -8.50
CA GLU A 82 30.22 28.45 -9.35
C GLU A 82 30.47 27.65 -10.63
N ASN A 83 31.68 27.70 -11.20
CA ASN A 83 32.04 27.03 -12.46
C ASN A 83 32.29 25.53 -12.30
N ILE A 84 32.48 25.04 -11.07
CA ILE A 84 32.66 23.62 -10.79
C ILE A 84 31.28 22.94 -10.65
N PRO A 85 31.03 21.80 -11.33
CA PRO A 85 29.75 21.10 -11.27
C PRO A 85 29.36 20.69 -9.86
N THR A 86 28.06 20.80 -9.53
CA THR A 86 27.52 20.44 -8.22
C THR A 86 27.83 19.00 -7.82
N ILE A 87 27.85 18.05 -8.76
CA ILE A 87 28.20 16.65 -8.46
C ILE A 87 29.62 16.50 -7.90
N MET A 88 30.58 17.26 -8.42
CA MET A 88 31.96 17.26 -7.92
C MET A 88 32.05 17.89 -6.53
N LYS A 89 31.32 18.99 -6.31
CA LYS A 89 31.20 19.62 -4.98
C LYS A 89 30.59 18.65 -3.96
N LEU A 90 29.60 17.87 -4.38
CA LEU A 90 28.95 16.86 -3.54
C LEU A 90 29.93 15.75 -3.12
N GLU A 91 30.74 15.24 -4.05
CA GLU A 91 31.75 14.24 -3.72
C GLU A 91 32.83 14.80 -2.78
N ILE A 92 33.26 16.05 -3.00
CA ILE A 92 34.17 16.74 -2.07
C ILE A 92 33.57 16.84 -0.67
N ILE A 93 32.33 17.31 -0.54
CA ILE A 93 31.76 17.54 0.80
C ILE A 93 31.50 16.24 1.54
N LYS A 94 31.14 15.15 0.86
CA LYS A 94 31.07 13.80 1.46
C LYS A 94 32.42 13.40 2.03
N GLY A 95 33.47 13.51 1.22
CA GLY A 95 34.84 13.19 1.67
C GLY A 95 35.33 14.06 2.83
N LEU A 96 34.94 15.33 2.88
CA LEU A 96 35.23 16.23 4.00
C LEU A 96 34.45 15.87 5.27
N ILE A 97 33.20 15.42 5.15
CA ILE A 97 32.34 15.01 6.27
C ILE A 97 32.81 13.67 6.85
N ASP A 98 33.26 12.74 6.01
CA ASP A 98 33.76 11.42 6.40
C ASP A 98 35.10 11.49 7.14
N TYR A 99 35.79 12.63 7.12
CA TYR A 99 37.02 12.83 7.88
C TYR A 99 36.73 13.13 9.35
N GLU A 100 37.35 12.35 10.24
CA GLU A 100 37.35 12.56 11.68
C GLU A 100 38.79 12.39 12.19
N GLU A 101 39.30 13.35 12.97
CA GLU A 101 40.57 13.19 13.67
C GLU A 101 40.35 12.18 14.81
N PHE A 102 41.09 11.07 14.81
CA PHE A 102 40.91 9.99 15.79
C PHE A 102 41.46 10.37 17.17
N GLU A 103 40.72 10.02 18.21
CA GLU A 103 41.15 10.14 19.60
C GLU A 103 42.33 9.21 19.92
N GLU A 104 43.20 9.64 20.83
CA GLU A 104 44.27 8.80 21.37
C GLU A 104 43.67 7.72 22.28
N GLU A 105 44.01 6.46 22.01
CA GLU A 105 43.64 5.33 22.87
C GLU A 105 44.33 5.46 24.23
N ILE A 106 43.54 5.35 25.31
CA ILE A 106 44.04 5.40 26.69
C ILE A 106 44.24 3.96 27.15
N ASP A 107 45.50 3.55 27.28
CA ASP A 107 45.88 2.19 27.66
C ASP A 107 45.85 2.02 29.18
N ASP A 108 45.56 0.82 29.66
CA ASP A 108 45.58 0.54 31.10
C ASP A 108 46.97 0.74 31.71
N ASP A 109 48.03 0.51 30.92
CA ASP A 109 49.43 0.65 31.30
C ASP A 109 49.95 2.11 31.29
N ASP A 110 49.17 3.07 30.75
CA ASP A 110 49.55 4.49 30.78
C ASP A 110 49.68 4.99 32.22
N THR A 111 50.70 5.81 32.48
CA THR A 111 50.82 6.55 33.74
C THR A 111 49.62 7.49 33.92
N ILE A 112 49.31 7.86 35.17
CA ILE A 112 48.21 8.81 35.46
C ILE A 112 48.36 10.11 34.65
N GLU A 113 49.60 10.60 34.52
CA GLU A 113 49.90 11.80 33.74
C GLU A 113 49.68 11.61 32.23
N GLU A 114 50.03 10.45 31.67
CA GLU A 114 49.73 10.11 30.28
C GLU A 114 48.22 10.01 30.04
N LYS A 115 47.48 9.35 30.94
CA LYS A 115 46.00 9.26 30.86
C LYS A 115 45.36 10.65 30.90
N GLU A 116 45.83 11.55 31.76
CA GLU A 116 45.31 12.93 31.83
C GLU A 116 45.67 13.73 30.58
N ASN A 117 46.87 13.58 30.04
CA ASN A 117 47.29 14.23 28.80
C ASN A 117 46.48 13.74 27.59
N LYS A 118 46.34 12.43 27.40
CA LYS A 118 45.52 11.83 26.33
C LYS A 118 44.07 12.31 26.41
N LYS A 119 43.47 12.32 27.61
CA LYS A 119 42.11 12.89 27.82
C LYS A 119 42.01 14.35 27.38
N ARG A 120 43.00 15.18 27.71
CA ARG A 120 43.02 16.59 27.30
C ARG A 120 43.17 16.73 25.78
N VAL A 121 44.01 15.90 25.15
CA VAL A 121 44.16 15.89 23.68
C VAL A 121 42.86 15.45 23.01
N ASN A 122 42.21 14.39 23.50
CA ASN A 122 40.94 13.90 22.97
C ASN A 122 39.83 14.96 23.06
N LEU A 123 39.77 15.73 24.16
CA LEU A 123 38.82 16.86 24.25
C LEU A 123 39.05 17.92 23.18
N ILE A 124 40.32 18.24 22.86
CA ILE A 124 40.66 19.18 21.79
C ILE A 124 40.28 18.60 20.41
N ILE A 125 40.53 17.31 20.20
CA ILE A 125 40.17 16.59 18.97
C ILE A 125 38.65 16.59 18.77
N GLN A 126 37.87 16.27 19.81
CA GLN A 126 36.41 16.33 19.79
C GLN A 126 35.90 17.73 19.43
N GLU A 127 36.49 18.78 20.02
CA GLU A 127 36.10 20.16 19.72
C GLU A 127 36.44 20.56 18.28
N LYS A 128 37.61 20.17 17.77
CA LYS A 128 37.97 20.37 16.35
C LYS A 128 37.04 19.62 15.40
N ASN A 129 36.75 18.35 15.67
CA ASN A 129 35.84 17.54 14.86
C ASN A 129 34.45 18.17 14.83
N LYS A 130 33.97 18.66 15.99
CA LYS A 130 32.71 19.39 16.06
C LYS A 130 32.71 20.64 15.18
N ILE A 131 33.73 21.49 15.27
CA ILE A 131 33.85 22.70 14.42
C ILE A 131 33.89 22.31 12.94
N LEU A 132 34.63 21.25 12.59
CA LEU A 132 34.71 20.77 11.22
C LEU A 132 33.35 20.29 10.69
N GLN A 133 32.60 19.56 11.50
CA GLN A 133 31.24 19.11 11.17
C GLN A 133 30.28 20.29 11.00
N GLU A 134 30.38 21.34 11.83
CA GLU A 134 29.60 22.58 11.69
C GLU A 134 29.93 23.33 10.39
N GLU A 135 31.21 23.48 10.05
CA GLU A 135 31.65 24.11 8.81
C GLU A 135 31.21 23.33 7.56
N ASN A 136 31.39 22.00 7.59
CA ASN A 136 31.08 21.14 6.45
C ASN A 136 29.56 21.00 6.25
N SER A 137 28.77 20.95 7.32
CA SER A 137 27.30 20.96 7.20
C SER A 137 26.76 22.26 6.62
N CYS A 138 27.38 23.40 6.93
CA CYS A 138 27.07 24.68 6.28
C CYS A 138 27.31 24.64 4.76
N LEU A 139 28.44 24.07 4.36
CA LEU A 139 28.78 23.91 2.95
C LEU A 139 27.86 22.90 2.23
N LEU A 140 27.47 21.83 2.92
CA LEU A 140 26.50 20.85 2.41
C LEU A 140 25.12 21.49 2.21
N ASP A 141 24.66 22.36 3.11
CA ASP A 141 23.41 23.13 2.95
C ASP A 141 23.44 23.99 1.68
N LEU A 142 24.55 24.71 1.45
CA LEU A 142 24.75 25.52 0.24
C LEU A 142 24.69 24.66 -1.04
N ILE A 143 25.31 23.48 -1.03
CA ILE A 143 25.26 22.53 -2.15
C ILE A 143 23.83 21.99 -2.34
N CYS A 144 23.14 21.63 -1.25
CA CYS A 144 21.78 21.12 -1.28
C CYS A 144 20.77 22.12 -1.88
N ALA A 145 21.03 23.42 -1.71
CA ALA A 145 20.22 24.48 -2.31
C ALA A 145 20.27 24.49 -3.86
N ASN A 146 21.26 23.85 -4.50
CA ASN A 146 21.42 23.85 -5.96
C ASN A 146 21.71 22.45 -6.55
N LEU A 147 20.81 21.51 -6.27
CA LEU A 147 20.92 20.09 -6.68
C LEU A 147 20.28 19.75 -8.04
N THR A 148 19.85 20.74 -8.83
CA THR A 148 19.04 20.51 -10.05
C THR A 148 19.74 19.68 -11.12
N GLU A 149 21.06 19.84 -11.27
CA GLU A 149 21.87 19.12 -12.26
C GLU A 149 22.38 17.75 -11.76
N VAL A 150 22.16 17.44 -10.49
CA VAL A 150 22.68 16.22 -9.85
C VAL A 150 21.70 15.06 -10.08
N PRO A 151 22.17 13.83 -10.38
CA PRO A 151 21.29 12.67 -10.46
C PRO A 151 20.45 12.48 -9.20
N THR A 152 19.17 12.19 -9.36
CA THR A 152 18.20 12.08 -8.25
C THR A 152 18.65 11.22 -7.06
N PRO A 153 19.27 10.04 -7.23
CA PRO A 153 19.78 9.26 -6.10
C PRO A 153 20.79 10.05 -5.25
N CYS A 154 21.70 10.77 -5.89
CA CYS A 154 22.70 11.61 -5.23
C CYS A 154 22.05 12.84 -4.56
N ARG A 155 20.98 13.41 -5.15
CA ARG A 155 20.20 14.50 -4.52
C ARG A 155 19.61 14.05 -3.18
N ILE A 156 18.99 12.87 -3.17
CA ILE A 156 18.36 12.29 -1.96
C ILE A 156 19.42 11.98 -0.91
N GLU A 157 20.53 11.35 -1.31
CA GLU A 157 21.64 11.02 -0.43
C GLU A 157 22.23 12.26 0.25
N ALA A 158 22.46 13.34 -0.52
CA ALA A 158 22.95 14.62 0.00
C ALA A 158 22.01 15.21 1.06
N VAL A 159 20.70 15.20 0.79
CA VAL A 159 19.71 15.70 1.75
C VAL A 159 19.63 14.82 2.99
N PHE A 160 19.74 13.50 2.86
CA PHE A 160 19.80 12.59 4.01
C PHE A 160 21.05 12.80 4.85
N LEU A 161 22.19 13.08 4.23
CA LEU A 161 23.40 13.45 4.96
C LEU A 161 23.17 14.75 5.75
N LEU A 162 22.51 15.74 5.13
CA LEU A 162 22.18 17.01 5.81
C LEU A 162 21.18 16.84 6.97
N MET A 163 20.29 15.84 6.92
CA MET A 163 19.33 15.55 8.00
C MET A 163 19.99 15.16 9.32
N ASN A 164 21.24 14.68 9.29
CA ASN A 164 21.99 14.31 10.50
C ASN A 164 22.43 15.51 11.34
N TYR A 165 22.32 16.74 10.80
CA TYR A 165 22.75 17.97 11.48
C TYR A 165 21.57 18.76 12.03
N GLU A 166 21.58 19.01 13.34
CA GLU A 166 20.47 19.63 14.08
C GLU A 166 20.05 20.99 13.49
N ASP A 167 21.01 21.86 13.20
CA ASP A 167 20.77 23.22 12.72
C ASP A 167 20.14 23.27 11.31
N TYR A 168 20.24 22.19 10.55
CA TYR A 168 19.77 22.09 9.17
C TYR A 168 18.56 21.18 9.00
N LYS A 169 17.92 20.73 10.09
CA LYS A 169 16.72 19.88 10.01
C LYS A 169 15.56 20.55 9.25
N LEU A 170 15.39 21.87 9.39
CA LEU A 170 14.32 22.58 8.69
C LEU A 170 14.63 22.78 7.18
N GLN A 171 15.89 22.93 6.82
CA GLN A 171 16.35 23.11 5.45
C GLN A 171 16.31 21.78 4.71
N SER A 172 16.83 20.73 5.31
CA SER A 172 16.81 19.37 4.76
C SER A 172 15.38 18.90 4.46
N ILE A 173 14.38 19.17 5.32
CA ILE A 173 12.99 18.84 4.98
C ILE A 173 12.47 19.64 3.78
N LYS A 174 12.83 20.92 3.65
CA LYS A 174 12.43 21.75 2.50
C LYS A 174 13.04 21.20 1.21
N TYR A 175 14.32 20.85 1.22
CA TYR A 175 14.98 20.26 0.05
C TYR A 175 14.39 18.88 -0.28
N PHE A 176 14.12 18.05 0.72
CA PHE A 176 13.50 16.75 0.49
C PHE A 176 12.11 16.88 -0.11
N ILE A 177 11.26 17.77 0.45
CA ILE A 177 9.94 18.08 -0.10
C ILE A 177 10.04 18.58 -1.55
N HIS A 178 11.01 19.44 -1.85
CA HIS A 178 11.24 19.91 -3.20
C HIS A 178 11.58 18.76 -4.17
N ILE A 179 12.40 17.79 -3.75
CA ILE A 179 12.72 16.60 -4.55
C ILE A 179 11.49 15.72 -4.75
N ILE A 180 10.74 15.39 -3.70
CA ILE A 180 9.56 14.51 -3.81
C ILE A 180 8.36 15.17 -4.50
N ASN A 181 8.45 16.46 -4.86
CA ASN A 181 7.47 17.20 -5.65
C ASN A 181 7.95 17.54 -7.06
N ASP A 182 9.16 17.15 -7.43
CA ASP A 182 9.71 17.36 -8.77
C ASP A 182 9.02 16.42 -9.78
N GLN A 183 8.17 16.98 -10.65
CA GLN A 183 7.40 16.21 -11.63
C GLN A 183 8.26 15.53 -12.70
N ASN A 184 9.55 15.89 -12.81
CA ASN A 184 10.49 15.21 -13.71
C ASN A 184 10.97 13.86 -13.14
N ILE A 185 10.72 13.60 -11.86
CA ILE A 185 11.02 12.33 -11.21
C ILE A 185 9.75 11.48 -11.21
N ASP A 186 9.90 10.23 -11.63
CA ASP A 186 8.83 9.25 -11.61
C ASP A 186 8.15 9.18 -10.22
N CYS A 187 6.81 9.13 -10.22
CA CYS A 187 6.02 9.23 -8.99
C CYS A 187 6.25 8.03 -8.04
N GLU A 188 6.50 6.84 -8.58
CA GLU A 188 6.84 5.64 -7.80
C GLU A 188 8.18 5.85 -7.10
N TYR A 189 9.17 6.36 -7.84
CA TYR A 189 10.48 6.65 -7.27
C TYR A 189 10.41 7.70 -6.15
N ARG A 190 9.61 8.77 -6.34
CA ARG A 190 9.39 9.81 -5.31
C ARG A 190 8.75 9.22 -4.05
N TYR A 191 7.74 8.36 -4.20
CA TYR A 191 7.11 7.70 -3.05
C TYR A 191 8.06 6.73 -2.34
N ASN A 192 8.83 5.93 -3.10
CA ASN A 192 9.84 5.04 -2.54
C ASN A 192 10.92 5.80 -1.76
N ALA A 193 11.34 6.97 -2.25
CA ALA A 193 12.27 7.85 -1.52
C ALA A 193 11.70 8.24 -0.14
N ILE A 194 10.40 8.54 -0.03
CA ILE A 194 9.76 8.80 1.27
C ILE A 194 9.85 7.56 2.16
N LEU A 195 9.56 6.37 1.64
CA LEU A 195 9.64 5.12 2.41
C LEU A 195 11.08 4.78 2.86
N THR A 196 12.12 5.28 2.18
CA THR A 196 13.50 5.09 2.67
C THR A 196 13.77 5.81 3.99
N LEU A 197 13.03 6.87 4.31
CA LEU A 197 13.10 7.52 5.63
C LEU A 197 12.65 6.59 6.76
N GLU A 198 11.72 5.66 6.51
CA GLU A 198 11.33 4.64 7.48
C GLU A 198 12.50 3.70 7.81
N LYS A 199 13.26 3.28 6.79
CA LYS A 199 14.46 2.45 6.99
C LYS A 199 15.57 3.19 7.72
N LYS A 200 15.77 4.48 7.42
CA LYS A 200 16.73 5.35 8.13
C LYS A 200 16.31 5.54 9.59
N SER A 201 15.04 5.82 9.83
CA SER A 201 14.41 5.90 11.16
C SER A 201 14.62 4.59 11.95
N LEU A 202 14.41 3.44 11.30
CA LEU A 202 14.65 2.12 11.90
C LEU A 202 16.11 1.97 12.32
N THR A 203 17.04 2.24 11.41
CA THR A 203 18.49 2.12 11.66
C THR A 203 18.93 3.04 12.80
N PHE A 204 18.41 4.28 12.81
CA PHE A 204 18.66 5.26 13.87
C PHE A 204 18.19 4.74 15.24
N MET A 205 16.93 4.30 15.34
CA MET A 205 16.40 3.77 16.60
C MET A 205 17.13 2.51 17.05
N SER A 206 17.41 1.58 16.11
CA SER A 206 18.15 0.36 16.41
C SER A 206 19.53 0.67 16.97
N GLY A 207 20.29 1.60 16.38
CA GLY A 207 21.61 1.99 16.89
C GLY A 207 21.59 2.38 18.37
N PHE A 208 20.66 3.24 18.77
CA PHE A 208 20.50 3.61 20.19
C PHE A 208 20.04 2.46 21.07
N LEU A 209 19.20 1.56 20.57
CA LEU A 209 18.79 0.38 21.34
C LEU A 209 19.94 -0.61 21.53
N LEU A 210 20.87 -0.72 20.57
CA LEU A 210 22.09 -1.54 20.70
C LEU A 210 22.98 -1.02 21.85
N GLU A 211 23.10 0.29 22.02
CA GLU A 211 23.86 0.91 23.12
C GLU A 211 23.30 0.54 24.51
N LEU A 212 22.03 0.16 24.59
CA LEU A 212 21.39 -0.27 25.84
C LEU A 212 21.65 -1.75 26.19
N PHE A 213 22.34 -2.54 25.38
CA PHE A 213 22.54 -3.97 25.67
C PHE A 213 23.39 -4.27 26.90
N HIS A 214 24.23 -3.34 27.33
CA HIS A 214 24.90 -3.46 28.61
C HIS A 214 23.92 -3.39 29.81
N ASN A 215 22.70 -2.90 29.60
CA ASN A 215 21.65 -2.89 30.61
C ASN A 215 20.90 -4.23 30.63
N LYS A 216 21.21 -5.04 31.66
CA LYS A 216 20.57 -6.34 31.89
C LYS A 216 19.04 -6.29 31.95
N GLU A 217 18.46 -5.25 32.57
CA GLU A 217 17.00 -5.13 32.68
C GLU A 217 16.35 -4.93 31.30
N PHE A 218 16.96 -4.11 30.44
CA PHE A 218 16.52 -3.91 29.07
C PHE A 218 16.57 -5.21 28.27
N VAL A 219 17.70 -5.93 28.32
CA VAL A 219 17.88 -7.21 27.63
C VAL A 219 16.86 -8.25 28.12
N ASP A 220 16.69 -8.41 29.43
CA ASP A 220 15.76 -9.36 30.02
C ASP A 220 14.31 -9.03 29.57
N ASN A 221 13.94 -7.75 29.51
CA ASN A 221 12.62 -7.33 29.04
C ASN A 221 12.45 -7.57 27.52
N LEU A 222 13.41 -7.17 26.69
CA LEU A 222 13.42 -7.41 25.24
C LEU A 222 13.24 -8.91 24.93
N LEU A 223 14.03 -9.77 25.59
CA LEU A 223 13.92 -11.22 25.47
C LEU A 223 12.57 -11.74 25.97
N SER A 224 12.01 -11.15 27.03
CA SER A 224 10.69 -11.55 27.53
C SER A 224 9.57 -11.20 26.55
N THR A 225 9.60 -10.00 25.97
CA THR A 225 8.59 -9.54 25.00
C THR A 225 8.65 -10.36 23.73
N PHE A 226 9.85 -10.66 23.24
CA PHE A 226 10.08 -11.42 22.01
C PHE A 226 10.44 -12.88 22.26
N LYS A 227 10.12 -13.41 23.44
CA LYS A 227 10.43 -14.81 23.80
C LYS A 227 9.82 -15.79 22.80
N HIS A 228 8.59 -15.54 22.38
CA HIS A 228 7.89 -16.37 21.43
C HIS A 228 8.57 -16.35 20.05
N ILE A 229 8.98 -15.16 19.55
CA ILE A 229 9.73 -15.02 18.29
C ILE A 229 11.10 -15.70 18.40
N THR A 230 11.79 -15.47 19.52
CA THR A 230 13.12 -16.04 19.80
C THR A 230 13.08 -17.56 19.79
N LEU A 231 12.17 -18.18 20.56
CA LEU A 231 12.03 -19.63 20.63
C LEU A 231 11.56 -20.24 19.30
N LYS A 232 10.79 -19.48 18.52
CA LYS A 232 10.30 -19.91 17.22
C LYS A 232 11.39 -19.88 16.14
N GLU A 233 12.16 -18.80 16.05
CA GLU A 233 13.18 -18.60 15.03
C GLU A 233 14.50 -19.30 15.37
N PHE A 234 14.78 -19.47 16.67
CA PHE A 234 16.01 -20.04 17.23
C PHE A 234 15.72 -21.05 18.36
N PRO A 235 15.07 -22.19 18.06
CA PRO A 235 14.62 -23.15 19.08
C PRO A 235 15.75 -23.74 19.94
N ASP A 236 16.95 -23.89 19.36
CA ASP A 236 18.13 -24.44 20.05
C ASP A 236 19.02 -23.36 20.70
N PHE A 237 18.71 -22.08 20.46
CA PHE A 237 19.51 -20.98 20.98
C PHE A 237 19.01 -20.57 22.37
N LYS A 238 19.93 -20.55 23.33
CA LYS A 238 19.70 -19.95 24.64
C LYS A 238 20.29 -18.55 24.61
N PRO A 239 19.47 -17.49 24.47
CA PRO A 239 19.99 -16.13 24.51
C PRO A 239 20.69 -15.91 25.84
N ASP A 240 21.96 -15.53 25.76
CA ASP A 240 22.69 -14.93 26.86
C ASP A 240 22.76 -13.42 26.61
N ASN A 241 23.11 -12.68 27.67
CA ASN A 241 23.15 -11.23 27.62
C ASN A 241 24.49 -10.72 27.04
N GLU A 242 25.29 -11.60 26.44
CA GLU A 242 26.64 -11.31 25.93
C GLU A 242 26.75 -11.44 24.40
N ASN A 243 25.69 -11.88 23.72
CA ASN A 243 25.73 -12.10 22.27
C ASN A 243 25.16 -10.91 21.47
N ASP A 244 25.97 -9.86 21.29
CA ASP A 244 25.59 -8.64 20.54
C ASP A 244 25.08 -8.95 19.12
N THR A 245 25.74 -9.88 18.42
CA THR A 245 25.34 -10.29 17.06
C THR A 245 23.94 -10.90 17.02
N TYR A 246 23.56 -11.66 18.05
CA TYR A 246 22.20 -12.18 18.16
C TYR A 246 21.18 -11.06 18.31
N PHE A 247 21.48 -10.04 19.10
CA PHE A 247 20.53 -8.95 19.32
C PHE A 247 20.42 -7.99 18.14
N GLU A 248 21.52 -7.70 17.44
CA GLU A 248 21.49 -7.03 16.14
C GLU A 248 20.57 -7.77 15.16
N LEU A 249 20.74 -9.10 15.10
CA LEU A 249 19.88 -9.96 14.31
C LEU A 249 18.42 -9.86 14.78
N LEU A 250 18.15 -9.93 16.08
CA LEU A 250 16.79 -9.83 16.64
C LEU A 250 16.14 -8.49 16.26
N LEU A 251 16.82 -7.36 16.49
CA LEU A 251 16.32 -6.03 16.11
C LEU A 251 16.06 -5.94 14.61
N SER A 252 16.94 -6.49 13.76
CA SER A 252 16.74 -6.51 12.30
C SER A 252 15.49 -7.29 11.85
N ARG A 253 14.93 -8.14 12.73
CA ARG A 253 13.70 -8.91 12.49
C ARG A 253 12.45 -8.25 13.04
N LEU A 254 12.59 -7.26 13.92
CA LEU A 254 11.44 -6.57 14.48
C LEU A 254 10.81 -5.63 13.46
N SER A 255 9.49 -5.48 13.55
CA SER A 255 8.78 -4.50 12.73
C SER A 255 9.17 -3.08 13.13
N TYR A 256 8.99 -2.13 12.21
CA TYR A 256 9.19 -0.70 12.48
C TYR A 256 8.45 -0.23 13.73
N ASP A 257 7.17 -0.61 13.86
CA ASP A 257 6.34 -0.19 14.99
C ASP A 257 6.86 -0.80 16.30
N SER A 258 7.28 -2.06 16.28
CA SER A 258 7.88 -2.71 17.45
C SER A 258 9.15 -1.98 17.91
N ILE A 259 10.07 -1.65 16.99
CA ILE A 259 11.28 -0.91 17.35
C ILE A 259 10.94 0.49 17.86
N LYS A 260 10.00 1.17 17.21
CA LYS A 260 9.54 2.50 17.62
C LYS A 260 8.95 2.51 19.04
N ASP A 261 8.12 1.53 19.36
CA ASP A 261 7.52 1.41 20.69
C ASP A 261 8.58 1.16 21.77
N PHE A 262 9.55 0.27 21.50
CA PHE A 262 10.70 0.06 22.38
C PHE A 262 11.55 1.31 22.54
N PHE A 263 11.89 1.97 21.44
CA PHE A 263 12.67 3.21 21.46
C PHE A 263 12.00 4.26 22.34
N LYS A 264 10.69 4.47 22.20
CA LYS A 264 9.93 5.42 23.04
C LYS A 264 9.84 5.00 24.50
N GLN A 265 9.76 3.70 24.78
CA GLN A 265 9.68 3.17 26.13
C GLN A 265 11.00 3.38 26.90
N TYR A 266 12.14 3.13 26.26
CA TYR A 266 13.45 3.14 26.93
C TYR A 266 14.24 4.42 26.77
N LEU A 267 13.95 5.21 25.72
CA LEU A 267 14.63 6.47 25.41
C LEU A 267 13.61 7.58 25.13
N PRO A 268 12.66 7.87 26.05
CA PRO A 268 11.59 8.84 25.84
C PRO A 268 12.10 10.27 25.61
N GLU A 269 13.32 10.59 26.06
CA GLU A 269 13.99 11.87 25.87
C GLU A 269 14.68 12.02 24.52
N LYS A 270 14.92 10.92 23.80
CA LYS A 270 15.55 10.95 22.49
C LYS A 270 14.50 11.16 21.41
N ASP A 271 14.64 12.25 20.65
CA ASP A 271 13.79 12.51 19.50
C ASP A 271 14.31 11.77 18.27
N ASN A 272 13.43 11.00 17.63
CA ASN A 272 13.72 10.42 16.32
C ASN A 272 13.28 11.39 15.22
N TYR A 273 14.22 12.22 14.81
CA TYR A 273 13.97 13.26 13.81
C TYR A 273 13.55 12.69 12.44
N TYR A 274 13.93 11.45 12.09
CA TYR A 274 13.48 10.79 10.85
C TYR A 274 11.97 10.56 10.84
N GLU A 275 11.32 10.36 12.00
CA GLU A 275 9.86 10.32 12.07
C GLU A 275 9.23 11.65 11.65
N ASN A 276 9.83 12.77 12.06
CA ASN A 276 9.36 14.10 11.67
C ASN A 276 9.49 14.34 10.17
N PHE A 277 10.64 13.92 9.59
CA PHE A 277 10.87 13.99 8.16
C PHE A 277 9.86 13.14 7.39
N LEU A 278 9.67 11.89 7.81
CA LEU A 278 8.73 10.95 7.20
C LEU A 278 7.30 11.49 7.27
N PHE A 279 6.86 12.00 8.42
CA PHE A 279 5.54 12.61 8.59
C PHE A 279 5.31 13.77 7.62
N LYS A 280 6.23 14.74 7.57
CA LYS A 280 6.11 15.93 6.71
C LYS A 280 6.15 15.58 5.23
N ALA A 281 7.01 14.63 4.85
CA ALA A 281 7.11 14.14 3.49
C ALA A 281 5.82 13.44 3.04
N GLN A 282 5.29 12.51 3.84
CA GLN A 282 4.02 11.83 3.55
C GLN A 282 2.87 12.84 3.43
N LEU A 283 2.73 13.74 4.41
CA LEU A 283 1.65 14.74 4.44
C LEU A 283 1.71 15.67 3.23
N ASN A 284 2.90 16.15 2.86
CA ASN A 284 3.02 16.99 1.69
C ASN A 284 2.69 16.20 0.41
N PHE A 285 3.26 14.99 0.28
CA PHE A 285 3.05 14.14 -0.90
C PHE A 285 1.58 13.77 -1.12
N CYS A 286 0.79 13.49 -0.06
CA CYS A 286 -0.62 13.16 -0.23
C CYS A 286 -1.52 14.35 -0.56
N LEU A 287 -1.07 15.58 -0.32
CA LEU A 287 -1.84 16.80 -0.59
C LEU A 287 -1.52 17.44 -1.94
N GLU A 288 -0.40 17.08 -2.57
CA GLU A 288 -0.07 17.56 -3.90
C GLU A 288 -0.97 16.95 -4.98
N TYR A 289 -1.54 17.80 -5.84
CA TYR A 289 -2.57 17.41 -6.80
C TYR A 289 -2.03 16.62 -8.00
N PHE A 290 -0.75 16.80 -8.36
CA PHE A 290 -0.13 16.16 -9.51
C PHE A 290 0.44 14.76 -9.18
N ASN A 291 0.44 14.36 -7.91
CA ASN A 291 0.85 13.02 -7.52
C ASN A 291 -0.22 12.01 -7.92
N MET A 292 0.21 10.83 -8.37
CA MET A 292 -0.74 9.80 -8.78
C MET A 292 -1.60 9.40 -7.59
N THR A 293 -2.92 9.40 -7.77
CA THR A 293 -3.92 9.12 -6.73
C THR A 293 -3.61 7.86 -5.93
N TYR A 294 -3.12 6.82 -6.61
CA TYR A 294 -2.65 5.59 -6.00
C TYR A 294 -1.66 5.79 -4.83
N TYR A 295 -0.58 6.54 -5.07
CA TYR A 295 0.44 6.78 -4.05
C TYR A 295 -0.05 7.78 -2.99
N LYS A 296 -0.98 8.67 -3.36
CA LYS A 296 -1.65 9.55 -2.39
C LYS A 296 -2.48 8.75 -1.39
N ILE A 297 -3.27 7.76 -1.87
CA ILE A 297 -4.04 6.84 -1.00
C ILE A 297 -3.11 6.09 -0.04
N LEU A 298 -2.00 5.54 -0.55
CA LEU A 298 -0.99 4.87 0.28
C LEU A 298 -0.37 5.79 1.34
N SER A 299 -0.03 7.02 0.97
CA SER A 299 0.48 8.01 1.92
C SER A 299 -0.56 8.37 3.00
N CYS A 300 -1.82 8.59 2.62
CA CYS A 300 -2.92 8.83 3.56
C CYS A 300 -3.10 7.66 4.54
N GLN A 301 -3.10 6.43 4.02
CA GLN A 301 -3.18 5.21 4.81
C GLN A 301 -2.00 5.10 5.78
N TYR A 302 -0.77 5.37 5.32
CA TYR A 302 0.43 5.40 6.14
C TYR A 302 0.29 6.40 7.30
N LEU A 303 -0.15 7.63 7.00
CA LEU A 303 -0.33 8.69 8.00
C LEU A 303 -1.35 8.31 9.07
N LEU A 304 -2.52 7.81 8.65
CA LEU A 304 -3.60 7.41 9.56
C LEU A 304 -3.22 6.23 10.47
N GLN A 305 -2.33 5.36 9.99
CA GLN A 305 -1.95 4.14 10.71
C GLN A 305 -0.73 4.33 11.62
N LYS A 306 0.28 5.10 11.19
CA LYS A 306 1.61 5.12 11.82
C LYS A 306 1.87 6.34 12.70
N PHE A 307 1.02 7.37 12.63
CA PHE A 307 1.20 8.62 13.35
C PHE A 307 0.01 8.96 14.25
N ASN A 308 0.32 9.55 15.40
CA ASN A 308 -0.67 10.14 16.29
C ASN A 308 -1.06 11.53 15.76
N LEU A 309 -2.00 11.54 14.82
CA LEU A 309 -2.46 12.76 14.16
C LEU A 309 -3.36 13.60 15.08
N VAL A 310 -3.19 14.92 15.04
CA VAL A 310 -4.20 15.81 15.64
C VAL A 310 -5.48 15.83 14.79
N GLU A 311 -6.61 16.14 15.40
CA GLU A 311 -7.93 16.05 14.77
C GLU A 311 -8.02 16.86 13.45
N SER A 312 -7.37 18.03 13.37
CA SER A 312 -7.34 18.83 12.13
C SER A 312 -6.58 18.13 11.00
N GLN A 313 -5.42 17.53 11.29
CA GLN A 313 -4.63 16.77 10.31
C GLN A 313 -5.38 15.52 9.85
N LYS A 314 -5.97 14.79 10.81
CA LYS A 314 -6.76 13.60 10.55
C LYS A 314 -7.94 13.91 9.62
N ASN A 315 -8.67 15.00 9.88
CA ASN A 315 -9.76 15.44 9.03
C ASN A 315 -9.29 15.84 7.62
N ILE A 316 -8.16 16.55 7.49
CA ILE A 316 -7.60 16.89 6.16
C ILE A 316 -7.32 15.63 5.34
N ILE A 317 -6.66 14.65 5.94
CA ILE A 317 -6.29 13.39 5.27
C ILE A 317 -7.54 12.58 4.90
N GLN A 318 -8.53 12.50 5.79
CA GLN A 318 -9.78 11.79 5.52
C GLN A 318 -10.63 12.47 4.46
N GLN A 319 -10.67 13.80 4.44
CA GLN A 319 -11.31 14.56 3.36
C GLN A 319 -10.63 14.32 2.01
N GLU A 320 -9.30 14.25 1.96
CA GLU A 320 -8.59 13.95 0.72
C GLU A 320 -8.88 12.53 0.21
N LEU A 321 -8.94 11.53 1.09
CA LEU A 321 -9.39 10.18 0.74
C LEU A 321 -10.85 10.15 0.25
N LEU A 322 -11.75 10.90 0.92
CA LEU A 322 -13.16 10.94 0.55
C LEU A 322 -13.35 11.51 -0.87
N LYS A 323 -12.58 12.55 -1.24
CA LYS A 323 -12.57 13.08 -2.61
C LYS A 323 -12.23 12.00 -3.63
N PHE A 324 -11.23 11.14 -3.37
CA PHE A 324 -10.89 10.05 -4.28
C PHE A 324 -11.99 8.99 -4.34
N ALA A 325 -12.62 8.67 -3.21
CA ALA A 325 -13.71 7.70 -3.17
C ALA A 325 -14.95 8.18 -3.96
N GLU A 326 -15.27 9.47 -3.87
CA GLU A 326 -16.42 10.11 -4.52
C GLU A 326 -16.19 10.49 -5.99
N ASP A 327 -14.93 10.57 -6.44
CA ASP A 327 -14.61 10.99 -7.81
C ASP A 327 -15.01 9.93 -8.85
N THR A 328 -16.15 10.15 -9.50
CA THR A 328 -16.67 9.28 -10.57
C THR A 328 -15.79 9.20 -11.82
N GLY A 329 -14.80 10.10 -11.96
CA GLY A 329 -13.82 10.07 -13.04
C GLY A 329 -12.62 9.16 -12.77
N LEU A 330 -12.43 8.71 -11.52
CA LEU A 330 -11.43 7.71 -11.17
C LEU A 330 -11.93 6.30 -11.46
N ASP A 331 -10.97 5.41 -11.74
CA ASP A 331 -11.28 3.98 -11.88
C ASP A 331 -11.84 3.41 -10.58
N TYR A 332 -12.65 2.36 -10.74
CA TYR A 332 -13.34 1.69 -9.65
C TYR A 332 -12.38 1.32 -8.51
N ASP A 333 -11.22 0.76 -8.84
CA ASP A 333 -10.29 0.18 -7.86
C ASP A 333 -9.69 1.25 -6.97
N ARG A 334 -9.37 2.43 -7.54
CA ARG A 334 -8.86 3.57 -6.76
C ARG A 334 -9.92 4.14 -5.82
N ARG A 335 -11.17 4.20 -6.27
CA ARG A 335 -12.29 4.67 -5.44
C ARG A 335 -12.55 3.71 -4.29
N ALA A 336 -12.54 2.41 -4.58
CA ALA A 336 -12.69 1.35 -3.59
C ALA A 336 -11.53 1.35 -2.58
N ASP A 337 -10.28 1.45 -3.02
CA ASP A 337 -9.11 1.50 -2.12
C ASP A 337 -9.16 2.70 -1.18
N ALA A 338 -9.57 3.88 -1.67
CA ALA A 338 -9.75 5.06 -0.82
C ALA A 338 -10.88 4.88 0.21
N ALA A 339 -12.01 4.31 -0.21
CA ALA A 339 -13.14 4.02 0.68
C ALA A 339 -12.76 2.97 1.74
N ASP A 340 -12.02 1.92 1.39
CA ASP A 340 -11.51 0.90 2.31
C ASP A 340 -10.63 1.49 3.41
N VAL A 341 -9.72 2.39 3.04
CA VAL A 341 -8.86 3.09 4.01
C VAL A 341 -9.71 3.87 5.00
N LEU A 342 -10.75 4.60 4.53
CA LEU A 342 -11.69 5.32 5.38
C LEU A 342 -12.52 4.38 6.25
N LEU A 343 -12.99 3.25 5.71
CA LEU A 343 -13.80 2.28 6.45
C LEU A 343 -13.03 1.69 7.63
N ARG A 344 -11.73 1.43 7.45
CA ARG A 344 -10.87 0.87 8.50
C ARG A 344 -10.36 1.93 9.47
N LEU A 345 -9.80 3.03 8.96
CA LEU A 345 -9.02 4.01 9.73
C LEU A 345 -9.70 5.37 9.93
N GLY A 346 -10.86 5.59 9.30
CA GLY A 346 -11.65 6.82 9.39
C GLY A 346 -12.23 7.08 10.78
N THR A 347 -12.71 8.30 11.02
CA THR A 347 -13.65 8.54 12.14
C THR A 347 -15.02 7.96 11.77
N ASP A 348 -15.91 7.80 12.76
CA ASP A 348 -17.22 7.15 12.55
C ASP A 348 -18.01 7.81 11.41
N SER A 349 -17.96 9.14 11.31
CA SER A 349 -18.60 9.87 10.21
C SER A 349 -18.06 9.46 8.84
N PHE A 350 -16.74 9.36 8.66
CA PHE A 350 -16.16 8.95 7.38
C PHE A 350 -16.34 7.46 7.11
N LYS A 351 -16.41 6.62 8.15
CA LYS A 351 -16.74 5.20 8.00
C LYS A 351 -18.14 5.02 7.42
N ASP A 352 -19.12 5.79 7.90
CA ASP A 352 -20.48 5.76 7.37
C ASP A 352 -20.54 6.16 5.88
N HIS A 353 -19.80 7.22 5.49
CA HIS A 353 -19.69 7.61 4.08
C HIS A 353 -19.01 6.54 3.23
N ALA A 354 -17.90 5.98 3.71
CA ALA A 354 -17.18 4.91 3.03
C ALA A 354 -18.07 3.67 2.81
N ARG A 355 -18.87 3.25 3.81
CA ARG A 355 -19.84 2.15 3.65
C ARG A 355 -20.84 2.43 2.53
N ASN A 356 -21.40 3.63 2.49
CA ASN A 356 -22.34 4.02 1.43
C ASN A 356 -21.67 3.99 0.06
N ILE A 357 -20.43 4.45 -0.06
CA ILE A 357 -19.68 4.43 -1.32
C ILE A 357 -19.39 3.00 -1.77
N ILE A 358 -18.93 2.11 -0.87
CA ILE A 358 -18.69 0.69 -1.19
C ILE A 358 -19.98 -0.01 -1.65
N MET A 359 -21.12 0.29 -1.00
CA MET A 359 -22.42 -0.23 -1.43
C MET A 359 -22.80 0.24 -2.84
N ILE A 360 -22.60 1.54 -3.14
CA ILE A 360 -22.85 2.10 -4.47
C ILE A 360 -21.92 1.48 -5.50
N LEU A 361 -20.62 1.40 -5.21
CA LEU A 361 -19.61 0.83 -6.11
C LEU A 361 -19.97 -0.61 -6.49
N GLY A 362 -20.27 -1.46 -5.51
CA GLY A 362 -20.65 -2.84 -5.83
C GLY A 362 -22.00 -2.99 -6.54
N SER A 363 -22.90 -2.02 -6.45
CA SER A 363 -24.14 -2.02 -7.25
C SER A 363 -23.88 -1.78 -8.75
N ILE A 364 -22.86 -0.98 -9.10
CA ILE A 364 -22.54 -0.61 -10.49
C ILE A 364 -22.02 -1.81 -11.29
N GLU A 365 -21.21 -2.67 -10.66
CA GLU A 365 -20.57 -3.83 -11.31
C GLU A 365 -21.55 -5.00 -11.55
N SER A 366 -22.63 -5.07 -10.77
CA SER A 366 -23.64 -6.14 -10.82
C SER A 366 -24.46 -6.20 -12.12
N THR A 367 -24.27 -5.26 -13.05
CA THR A 367 -25.00 -5.22 -14.32
C THR A 367 -24.48 -6.18 -15.40
N GLY A 368 -23.41 -6.96 -15.17
CA GLY A 368 -22.83 -7.80 -16.22
C GLY A 368 -22.09 -9.09 -15.85
N LYS A 369 -21.87 -9.45 -14.58
CA LYS A 369 -21.13 -10.67 -14.21
C LYS A 369 -21.74 -11.39 -13.02
N THR A 370 -21.48 -12.69 -12.93
CA THR A 370 -22.10 -13.59 -11.95
C THR A 370 -21.72 -13.22 -10.51
N ILE A 371 -22.47 -13.71 -9.51
CA ILE A 371 -22.21 -13.43 -8.08
C ILE A 371 -20.77 -13.82 -7.66
N PHE A 372 -20.12 -14.72 -8.40
CA PHE A 372 -18.74 -15.12 -8.17
C PHE A 372 -17.70 -14.06 -8.59
N ASP A 373 -18.07 -13.11 -9.46
CA ASP A 373 -17.20 -12.04 -9.95
C ASP A 373 -17.37 -10.71 -9.19
N ASN A 374 -18.24 -10.67 -8.18
CA ASN A 374 -18.60 -9.43 -7.50
C ASN A 374 -17.44 -8.97 -6.61
N ALA A 375 -16.84 -7.80 -6.90
CA ALA A 375 -15.76 -7.22 -6.10
C ALA A 375 -16.16 -7.02 -4.62
N GLN A 376 -17.46 -7.04 -4.30
CA GLN A 376 -17.98 -7.04 -2.93
C GLN A 376 -17.66 -8.30 -2.11
N ASN A 377 -17.33 -9.43 -2.73
CA ASN A 377 -17.13 -10.70 -2.00
C ASN A 377 -15.93 -10.64 -1.04
N VAL A 378 -14.96 -9.77 -1.31
CA VAL A 378 -13.78 -9.56 -0.47
C VAL A 378 -14.15 -8.94 0.89
N HIS A 379 -15.27 -8.23 0.98
CA HIS A 379 -15.78 -7.60 2.21
C HIS A 379 -16.86 -8.41 2.91
N ILE A 380 -17.07 -9.67 2.51
CA ILE A 380 -17.93 -10.57 3.27
C ILE A 380 -17.21 -10.85 4.60
N GLU A 381 -17.86 -10.53 5.72
CA GLU A 381 -17.31 -10.66 7.08
C GLU A 381 -16.72 -12.05 7.35
N GLU A 382 -17.27 -13.08 6.72
CA GLU A 382 -16.80 -14.46 6.85
C GLU A 382 -15.59 -14.79 5.98
N VAL A 383 -15.49 -14.21 4.78
CA VAL A 383 -14.26 -14.30 3.97
C VAL A 383 -13.15 -13.61 4.73
N GLU A 384 -13.38 -12.40 5.26
CA GLU A 384 -12.43 -11.71 6.13
C GLU A 384 -12.07 -12.58 7.34
N LYS A 385 -13.05 -13.19 8.02
CA LYS A 385 -12.79 -14.10 9.14
C LYS A 385 -11.92 -15.30 8.76
N SER A 386 -12.20 -15.94 7.62
CA SER A 386 -11.39 -17.07 7.13
C SER A 386 -9.96 -16.64 6.78
N VAL A 387 -9.81 -15.44 6.19
CA VAL A 387 -8.51 -14.82 5.94
C VAL A 387 -7.79 -14.56 7.26
N LEU A 388 -8.48 -14.06 8.29
CA LEU A 388 -7.90 -13.85 9.62
C LEU A 388 -7.46 -15.16 10.29
N GLU A 389 -8.21 -16.25 10.14
CA GLU A 389 -7.86 -17.59 10.65
C GLU A 389 -6.60 -18.14 9.96
N ILE A 390 -6.46 -17.93 8.65
CA ILE A 390 -5.25 -18.35 7.92
C ILE A 390 -4.06 -17.44 8.28
N LEU A 391 -4.29 -16.14 8.46
CA LEU A 391 -3.24 -15.22 8.93
C LEU A 391 -2.78 -15.53 10.35
N GLU A 392 -3.68 -16.01 11.21
CA GLU A 392 -3.34 -16.58 12.52
C GLU A 392 -2.39 -17.77 12.35
N PHE A 393 -2.75 -18.74 11.51
CA PHE A 393 -1.88 -19.88 11.21
C PHE A 393 -0.51 -19.45 10.66
N PHE A 394 -0.47 -18.51 9.72
CA PHE A 394 0.78 -17.99 9.16
C PHE A 394 1.62 -17.20 10.17
N SER A 395 1.00 -16.61 11.18
CA SER A 395 1.73 -15.97 12.27
C SER A 395 2.63 -16.96 13.02
N ASP A 396 2.28 -18.26 13.01
CA ASP A 396 3.03 -19.36 13.62
C ASP A 396 3.94 -20.12 12.64
N LEU A 397 3.79 -19.95 11.33
CA LEU A 397 4.68 -20.57 10.33
C LEU A 397 6.06 -19.89 10.36
N PRO A 398 7.21 -20.59 10.49
CA PRO A 398 8.53 -19.98 10.32
C PRO A 398 8.78 -19.68 8.84
N LEU A 399 9.60 -18.67 8.53
CA LEU A 399 9.94 -18.36 7.13
C LEU A 399 10.98 -19.34 6.56
N LEU A 400 10.89 -19.59 5.25
CA LEU A 400 11.87 -20.42 4.55
C LEU A 400 13.28 -19.86 4.70
N LYS A 401 14.26 -20.73 4.96
CA LYS A 401 15.69 -20.40 4.98
C LYS A 401 16.37 -20.96 3.73
N ILE A 402 17.20 -20.14 3.07
CA ILE A 402 18.07 -20.52 1.96
C ILE A 402 19.41 -20.95 2.55
N ASN A 403 19.84 -22.17 2.22
CA ASN A 403 21.09 -22.77 2.72
C ASN A 403 21.21 -22.75 4.25
N ASP A 404 20.09 -22.88 4.97
CA ASP A 404 19.98 -22.80 6.44
C ASP A 404 20.46 -21.50 7.10
N ILE A 405 20.85 -20.49 6.31
CA ILE A 405 21.46 -19.24 6.80
C ILE A 405 20.53 -18.06 6.61
N ALA A 406 20.07 -17.81 5.38
CA ALA A 406 19.36 -16.58 5.04
C ALA A 406 17.86 -16.82 4.91
N VAL A 407 17.06 -16.16 5.74
CA VAL A 407 15.60 -16.13 5.58
C VAL A 407 15.26 -15.45 4.25
N ILE A 408 14.28 -16.00 3.53
CA ILE A 408 13.80 -15.40 2.27
C ILE A 408 13.30 -13.96 2.49
N ASN A 409 13.45 -13.13 1.45
CA ASN A 409 12.93 -11.77 1.41
C ASN A 409 12.15 -11.54 0.11
N ILE A 410 11.54 -10.36 -0.03
CA ILE A 410 10.73 -10.04 -1.21
C ILE A 410 11.52 -10.09 -2.51
N SER A 411 12.81 -9.70 -2.48
CA SER A 411 13.70 -9.77 -3.65
C SER A 411 13.87 -11.21 -4.13
N PHE A 412 14.08 -12.15 -3.20
CA PHE A 412 14.17 -13.56 -3.55
C PHE A 412 12.91 -14.07 -4.25
N ILE A 413 11.72 -13.76 -3.72
CA ILE A 413 10.44 -14.20 -4.33
C ILE A 413 10.28 -13.59 -5.72
N LYS A 414 10.58 -12.29 -5.88
CA LYS A 414 10.56 -11.62 -7.19
C LYS A 414 11.48 -12.34 -8.18
N ASP A 415 12.72 -12.64 -7.80
CA ASP A 415 13.67 -13.34 -8.68
C ASP A 415 13.16 -14.73 -9.08
N GLN A 416 12.51 -15.46 -8.17
CA GLN A 416 11.91 -16.76 -8.50
C GLN A 416 10.73 -16.60 -9.46
N ILE A 417 9.84 -15.63 -9.22
CA ILE A 417 8.70 -15.35 -10.11
C ILE A 417 9.20 -14.92 -11.50
N GLN A 418 10.21 -14.06 -11.59
CA GLN A 418 10.79 -13.62 -12.86
C GLN A 418 11.39 -14.79 -13.64
N LYS A 419 12.06 -15.73 -12.97
CA LYS A 419 12.56 -16.96 -13.61
C LYS A 419 11.41 -17.78 -14.19
N ILE A 420 10.34 -17.99 -13.43
CA ILE A 420 9.16 -18.73 -13.90
C ILE A 420 8.50 -18.03 -15.09
N LEU A 421 8.37 -16.70 -15.05
CA LEU A 421 7.81 -15.92 -16.15
C LEU A 421 8.70 -16.00 -17.41
N LYS A 422 10.02 -15.92 -17.26
CA LYS A 422 10.96 -16.11 -18.36
C LYS A 422 10.82 -17.50 -18.99
N ASP A 423 10.76 -18.55 -18.17
CA ASP A 423 10.60 -19.93 -18.65
C ASP A 423 9.24 -20.15 -19.35
N LYS A 424 8.18 -19.48 -18.90
CA LYS A 424 6.88 -19.45 -19.60
C LYS A 424 6.98 -18.71 -20.93
N LYS A 425 7.64 -17.55 -20.96
CA LYS A 425 7.83 -16.73 -22.17
C LYS A 425 8.53 -17.49 -23.29
N GLU A 426 9.56 -18.27 -22.95
CA GLU A 426 10.31 -19.09 -23.92
C GLU A 426 9.45 -20.19 -24.60
N LYS A 427 8.31 -20.56 -24.00
CA LYS A 427 7.39 -21.59 -24.53
C LYS A 427 6.23 -21.02 -25.36
N ILE A 428 6.05 -19.71 -25.38
CA ILE A 428 4.92 -19.02 -26.02
C ILE A 428 5.24 -18.72 -27.50
N LYS A 429 4.24 -18.82 -28.39
CA LYS A 429 4.38 -18.50 -29.81
C LYS A 429 4.33 -16.98 -30.04
N CYS A 430 4.91 -16.49 -31.14
CA CYS A 430 4.99 -15.05 -31.43
C CYS A 430 3.64 -14.29 -31.40
N GLU A 431 2.52 -14.93 -31.77
CA GLU A 431 1.19 -14.30 -31.79
C GLU A 431 0.62 -14.03 -30.38
N GLU A 432 1.16 -14.66 -29.33
CA GLU A 432 0.69 -14.54 -27.94
C GLU A 432 1.60 -13.64 -27.08
N GLU A 433 2.70 -13.12 -27.64
CA GLU A 433 3.72 -12.37 -26.89
C GLU A 433 3.16 -11.07 -26.27
N GLU A 434 2.24 -10.38 -26.95
CA GLU A 434 1.63 -9.15 -26.43
C GLU A 434 0.73 -9.41 -25.22
N ASN A 435 -0.09 -10.48 -25.27
CA ASN A 435 -0.92 -10.90 -24.14
C ASN A 435 -0.05 -11.31 -22.95
N PHE A 436 1.04 -12.04 -23.20
CA PHE A 436 1.98 -12.41 -22.15
C PHE A 436 2.68 -11.20 -21.54
N LYS A 437 3.07 -10.20 -22.34
CA LYS A 437 3.65 -8.95 -21.82
C LYS A 437 2.67 -8.20 -20.93
N LYS A 438 1.37 -8.19 -21.26
CA LYS A 438 0.33 -7.61 -20.40
C LYS A 438 0.18 -8.39 -19.10
N TYR A 439 0.20 -9.72 -19.16
CA TYR A 439 0.19 -10.61 -17.99
C TYR A 439 1.39 -10.38 -17.06
N GLU A 440 2.60 -10.35 -17.61
CA GLU A 440 3.85 -10.06 -16.91
C GLU A 440 3.82 -8.67 -16.25
N ASN A 441 3.36 -7.65 -16.97
CA ASN A 441 3.23 -6.29 -16.44
C ASN A 441 2.27 -6.22 -15.25
N LYS A 442 1.12 -6.91 -15.31
CA LYS A 442 0.16 -6.97 -14.21
C LYS A 442 0.75 -7.59 -12.95
N ILE A 443 1.44 -8.73 -13.09
CA ILE A 443 2.14 -9.38 -11.97
C ILE A 443 3.18 -8.43 -11.35
N ASN A 444 3.96 -7.74 -12.19
CA ASN A 444 4.96 -6.78 -11.72
C ASN A 444 4.33 -5.60 -10.96
N VAL A 445 3.18 -5.10 -11.42
CA VAL A 445 2.41 -4.07 -10.71
C VAL A 445 1.97 -4.58 -9.33
N SER A 446 1.47 -5.80 -9.24
CA SER A 446 1.05 -6.41 -7.97
C SER A 446 2.22 -6.59 -7.00
N LEU A 447 3.36 -7.11 -7.48
CA LEU A 447 4.57 -7.29 -6.66
C LEU A 447 5.14 -5.95 -6.16
N LYS A 448 5.06 -4.90 -6.98
CA LYS A 448 5.41 -3.53 -6.56
C LYS A 448 4.46 -3.02 -5.48
N ARG A 449 3.14 -3.19 -5.62
CA ARG A 449 2.17 -2.82 -4.57
C ARG A 449 2.51 -3.54 -3.26
N ILE A 450 2.69 -4.86 -3.31
CA ILE A 450 3.01 -5.67 -2.13
C ILE A 450 4.26 -5.14 -1.41
N GLU A 451 5.28 -4.73 -2.16
CA GLU A 451 6.51 -4.15 -1.60
C GLU A 451 6.32 -2.74 -1.04
N MET A 452 5.44 -1.92 -1.60
CA MET A 452 5.22 -0.53 -1.16
C MET A 452 4.19 -0.41 -0.05
N ASP A 453 3.26 -1.35 0.06
CA ASP A 453 2.20 -1.33 1.05
C ASP A 453 2.77 -1.59 2.46
N ARG A 454 2.67 -0.58 3.33
CA ARG A 454 3.11 -0.65 4.73
C ARG A 454 1.95 -0.85 5.69
N ALA A 455 0.76 -1.07 5.16
CA ALA A 455 -0.40 -1.28 6.01
C ALA A 455 -0.33 -2.62 6.71
N LEU A 456 -0.80 -2.60 7.94
CA LEU A 456 -0.97 -3.81 8.74
C LEU A 456 -2.38 -4.36 8.54
N TYR A 457 -2.44 -5.64 8.26
CA TYR A 457 -3.64 -6.43 8.06
C TYR A 457 -3.77 -7.41 9.22
N SER A 458 -5.01 -7.66 9.64
CA SER A 458 -5.38 -8.47 10.80
C SER A 458 -4.89 -7.93 12.16
N LYS A 459 -5.34 -8.58 13.24
CA LYS A 459 -4.81 -8.36 14.60
C LYS A 459 -3.37 -8.88 14.78
N TYR A 460 -2.82 -9.61 13.80
CA TYR A 460 -1.45 -10.14 13.80
C TYR A 460 -0.44 -9.20 13.14
N ASN A 461 -0.86 -8.00 12.71
CA ASN A 461 0.00 -6.97 12.15
C ASN A 461 0.86 -7.44 10.95
N ASN A 462 0.26 -8.22 10.04
CA ASN A 462 0.96 -8.67 8.83
C ASN A 462 0.88 -7.61 7.74
N THR A 463 2.00 -7.29 7.08
CA THR A 463 2.01 -6.51 5.83
C THR A 463 1.73 -7.43 4.63
N LEU A 464 1.35 -6.88 3.47
CA LEU A 464 1.23 -7.68 2.24
C LEU A 464 2.53 -8.43 1.91
N GLU A 465 3.68 -7.79 2.14
CA GLU A 465 4.99 -8.41 1.97
C GLU A 465 5.16 -9.66 2.86
N ASN A 466 4.82 -9.54 4.15
CA ASN A 466 4.89 -10.67 5.08
C ASN A 466 3.92 -11.78 4.66
N ILE A 467 2.69 -11.45 4.27
CA ILE A 467 1.71 -12.42 3.75
C ILE A 467 2.30 -13.19 2.57
N LEU A 468 2.87 -12.50 1.57
CA LEU A 468 3.48 -13.18 0.42
C LEU A 468 4.67 -14.06 0.82
N LEU A 469 5.52 -13.63 1.76
CA LEU A 469 6.63 -14.42 2.28
C LEU A 469 6.16 -15.72 2.95
N LYS A 470 5.07 -15.65 3.72
CA LYS A 470 4.46 -16.82 4.38
C LYS A 470 3.78 -17.75 3.39
N VAL A 471 2.99 -17.20 2.45
CA VAL A 471 2.39 -17.96 1.35
C VAL A 471 3.47 -18.71 0.60
N TRP A 472 4.52 -18.02 0.13
CA TRP A 472 5.62 -18.65 -0.61
C TRP A 472 6.32 -19.75 0.19
N THR A 473 6.60 -19.49 1.48
CA THR A 473 7.18 -20.50 2.37
C THR A 473 6.31 -21.76 2.40
N TYR A 474 5.00 -21.61 2.59
CA TYR A 474 4.06 -22.71 2.58
C TYR A 474 4.05 -23.45 1.23
N LEU A 475 3.96 -22.72 0.10
CA LEU A 475 3.95 -23.32 -1.24
C LEU A 475 5.17 -24.20 -1.48
N THR A 476 6.35 -23.73 -1.09
CA THR A 476 7.61 -24.43 -1.37
C THR A 476 7.77 -25.75 -0.63
N GLN A 477 7.03 -25.94 0.46
CA GLN A 477 7.06 -27.14 1.29
C GLN A 477 5.88 -28.09 1.01
N HIS A 478 4.91 -27.67 0.19
CA HIS A 478 3.70 -28.43 -0.09
C HIS A 478 3.89 -29.44 -1.23
N GLU A 479 3.17 -30.57 -1.18
CA GLU A 479 3.26 -31.62 -2.22
C GLU A 479 2.73 -31.15 -3.59
N TYR A 480 1.76 -30.22 -3.60
CA TYR A 480 1.20 -29.61 -4.83
C TYR A 480 1.86 -28.26 -5.19
N LYS A 481 3.14 -28.08 -4.85
CA LYS A 481 3.89 -26.83 -5.04
C LYS A 481 3.68 -26.18 -6.41
N ASP A 482 3.82 -26.94 -7.50
CA ASP A 482 3.79 -26.38 -8.86
C ASP A 482 2.40 -25.83 -9.23
N GLU A 483 1.34 -26.51 -8.80
CA GLU A 483 -0.04 -26.07 -9.00
C GLU A 483 -0.34 -24.80 -8.19
N MET A 484 0.09 -24.77 -6.92
CA MET A 484 -0.10 -23.59 -6.08
C MET A 484 0.72 -22.38 -6.56
N ILE A 485 1.92 -22.61 -7.12
CA ILE A 485 2.71 -21.54 -7.76
C ILE A 485 2.00 -21.04 -9.01
N ALA A 486 1.41 -21.92 -9.82
CA ALA A 486 0.60 -21.50 -10.96
C ALA A 486 -0.57 -20.63 -10.50
N ARG A 487 -1.28 -21.06 -9.43
CA ARG A 487 -2.36 -20.30 -8.80
C ARG A 487 -1.90 -18.96 -8.23
N LEU A 488 -0.72 -18.89 -7.61
CA LEU A 488 -0.14 -17.64 -7.14
C LEU A 488 0.05 -16.64 -8.29
N LEU A 489 0.52 -17.09 -9.46
CA LEU A 489 0.69 -16.21 -10.61
C LEU A 489 -0.65 -15.73 -11.18
N GLU A 490 -1.69 -16.57 -11.16
CA GLU A 490 -3.06 -16.16 -11.51
C GLU A 490 -3.58 -15.10 -10.54
N GLU A 491 -3.48 -15.34 -9.23
CA GLU A 491 -3.94 -14.37 -8.22
C GLU A 491 -3.15 -13.06 -8.29
N LEU A 492 -1.82 -13.11 -8.54
CA LEU A 492 -1.00 -11.91 -8.74
C LEU A 492 -1.41 -11.13 -9.99
N GLU A 493 -1.84 -11.80 -11.06
CA GLU A 493 -2.40 -11.13 -12.24
C GLU A 493 -3.74 -10.50 -11.92
N GLU A 494 -4.66 -11.25 -11.32
CA GLU A 494 -6.03 -10.81 -11.04
C GLU A 494 -6.10 -9.72 -9.97
N MET A 495 -5.17 -9.69 -9.01
CA MET A 495 -5.12 -8.64 -7.99
C MET A 495 -4.60 -7.30 -8.53
N SER A 496 -4.06 -7.27 -9.77
CA SER A 496 -3.64 -6.01 -10.39
C SER A 496 -4.87 -5.14 -10.71
N GLY A 497 -5.10 -4.14 -9.87
CA GLY A 497 -6.37 -3.39 -9.88
C GLY A 497 -7.37 -3.95 -8.89
N THR A 498 -6.93 -4.31 -7.68
CA THR A 498 -7.85 -4.55 -6.56
C THR A 498 -7.44 -3.66 -5.39
N CYS A 499 -8.34 -3.51 -4.42
CA CYS A 499 -8.07 -2.76 -3.20
C CYS A 499 -7.03 -3.47 -2.32
N SER A 500 -6.48 -2.73 -1.35
CA SER A 500 -5.53 -3.22 -0.35
C SER A 500 -5.95 -4.52 0.33
N THR A 501 -7.23 -4.64 0.70
CA THR A 501 -7.79 -5.83 1.35
C THR A 501 -7.93 -6.99 0.37
N GLY A 502 -8.29 -6.70 -0.89
CA GLY A 502 -8.30 -7.64 -2.01
C GLY A 502 -6.96 -8.34 -2.23
N PHE A 503 -5.85 -7.62 -2.13
CA PHE A 503 -4.50 -8.21 -2.19
C PHE A 503 -4.29 -9.26 -1.10
N ALA A 504 -4.60 -8.93 0.17
CA ALA A 504 -4.44 -9.85 1.28
C ALA A 504 -5.29 -11.11 1.10
N SER A 505 -6.58 -10.94 0.76
CA SER A 505 -7.50 -12.07 0.54
C SER A 505 -7.07 -12.95 -0.63
N ARG A 506 -6.63 -12.36 -1.75
CA ARG A 506 -6.17 -13.12 -2.94
C ARG A 506 -4.86 -13.87 -2.69
N LEU A 507 -3.91 -13.28 -1.98
CA LEU A 507 -2.68 -13.99 -1.57
C LEU A 507 -3.00 -15.21 -0.72
N ILE A 508 -3.99 -15.10 0.17
CA ILE A 508 -4.45 -16.20 1.02
C ILE A 508 -5.25 -17.23 0.19
N ASN A 509 -6.00 -16.79 -0.81
CA ASN A 509 -6.75 -17.69 -1.70
C ASN A 509 -5.87 -18.67 -2.48
N VAL A 510 -4.58 -18.35 -2.67
CA VAL A 510 -3.60 -19.26 -3.28
C VAL A 510 -3.51 -20.62 -2.59
N ILE A 511 -3.72 -20.65 -1.27
CA ILE A 511 -3.64 -21.89 -0.48
C ILE A 511 -5.01 -22.55 -0.25
N SER A 512 -6.10 -21.88 -0.66
CA SER A 512 -7.45 -22.41 -0.51
C SER A 512 -7.64 -23.66 -1.37
N GLY A 513 -8.14 -24.75 -0.79
CA GLY A 513 -8.30 -26.04 -1.49
C GLY A 513 -7.12 -26.99 -1.29
N PHE A 514 -6.04 -26.55 -0.66
CA PHE A 514 -4.85 -27.36 -0.38
C PHE A 514 -4.73 -27.58 1.14
N GLY A 515 -4.98 -28.82 1.58
CA GLY A 515 -4.92 -29.21 2.99
C GLY A 515 -6.17 -28.82 3.79
N GLU A 516 -5.97 -28.38 5.04
CA GLU A 516 -7.08 -28.00 5.94
C GLU A 516 -7.62 -26.58 5.69
N PHE A 517 -6.90 -25.79 4.90
CA PHE A 517 -7.25 -24.41 4.61
C PHE A 517 -8.18 -24.33 3.42
N ASN A 518 -9.44 -24.04 3.70
CA ASN A 518 -10.42 -23.66 2.69
C ASN A 518 -10.98 -22.31 3.11
N ILE A 519 -10.92 -21.32 2.20
CA ILE A 519 -11.73 -20.11 2.35
C ILE A 519 -13.18 -20.56 2.28
N LYS A 520 -13.81 -20.68 3.44
CA LYS A 520 -15.21 -21.10 3.56
C LYS A 520 -16.09 -19.87 3.41
N ILE A 521 -16.80 -19.78 2.29
CA ILE A 521 -18.03 -19.00 2.25
C ILE A 521 -19.02 -19.73 3.15
N SER A 522 -19.68 -19.08 4.13
CA SER A 522 -20.63 -19.84 4.93
C SER A 522 -21.75 -20.39 4.08
N TRP A 523 -22.38 -21.40 4.65
CA TRP A 523 -23.67 -21.88 4.20
C TRP A 523 -24.72 -20.77 4.11
N GLU A 524 -24.70 -19.75 4.99
CA GLU A 524 -25.64 -18.63 4.88
C GLU A 524 -25.42 -17.88 3.57
N ASP A 525 -24.19 -17.47 3.29
CA ASP A 525 -23.90 -16.67 2.10
C ASP A 525 -23.97 -17.49 0.80
N GLN A 526 -23.66 -18.79 0.86
CA GLN A 526 -23.93 -19.70 -0.26
C GLN A 526 -25.43 -19.80 -0.55
N ILE A 527 -26.27 -19.92 0.48
CA ILE A 527 -27.74 -19.95 0.33
C ILE A 527 -28.23 -18.61 -0.22
N VAL A 528 -27.76 -17.48 0.32
CA VAL A 528 -28.11 -16.14 -0.18
C VAL A 528 -27.75 -16.00 -1.65
N SER A 529 -26.50 -16.31 -2.03
CA SER A 529 -26.02 -16.24 -3.42
C SER A 529 -26.83 -17.13 -4.36
N ASN A 530 -27.05 -18.40 -4.00
CA ASN A 530 -27.83 -19.33 -4.82
C ASN A 530 -29.29 -18.87 -4.98
N PHE A 531 -29.91 -18.38 -3.91
CA PHE A 531 -31.26 -17.84 -3.95
C PHE A 531 -31.36 -16.66 -4.93
N TYR A 532 -30.44 -15.70 -4.83
CA TYR A 532 -30.39 -14.54 -5.71
C TYR A 532 -30.19 -14.95 -7.17
N GLY A 533 -29.23 -15.84 -7.43
CA GLY A 533 -28.93 -16.35 -8.77
C GLY A 533 -30.15 -16.99 -9.43
N ARG A 534 -30.86 -17.86 -8.70
CA ARG A 534 -32.06 -18.54 -9.20
C ARG A 534 -33.24 -17.59 -9.38
N LEU A 535 -33.50 -16.72 -8.41
CA LEU A 535 -34.62 -15.77 -8.50
C LEU A 535 -34.43 -14.80 -9.68
N ASN A 536 -33.21 -14.29 -9.87
CA ASN A 536 -32.86 -13.47 -11.03
C ASN A 536 -32.95 -14.25 -12.34
N ALA A 537 -32.59 -15.54 -12.36
CA ALA A 537 -32.80 -16.39 -13.52
C ALA A 537 -34.30 -16.55 -13.84
N LYS A 538 -35.16 -16.77 -12.84
CA LYS A 538 -36.62 -16.82 -13.04
C LYS A 538 -37.18 -15.49 -13.55
N ALA A 539 -36.63 -14.35 -13.11
CA ALA A 539 -37.03 -13.03 -13.61
C ALA A 539 -36.68 -12.87 -15.11
N ARG A 540 -35.50 -13.31 -15.55
CA ARG A 540 -35.11 -13.31 -16.98
C ARG A 540 -36.01 -14.19 -17.84
N LEU A 541 -36.52 -15.29 -17.28
CA LEU A 541 -37.46 -16.16 -17.98
C LEU A 541 -38.84 -15.52 -18.20
N LEU A 542 -39.12 -14.35 -17.61
CA LEU A 542 -40.33 -13.56 -17.91
C LEU A 542 -40.32 -12.92 -19.32
N GLU A 543 -39.25 -13.13 -20.09
CA GLU A 543 -39.24 -12.77 -21.52
C GLU A 543 -39.78 -13.91 -22.39
N ASN A 544 -39.93 -15.12 -21.84
CA ASN A 544 -40.38 -16.29 -22.57
C ASN A 544 -41.91 -16.38 -22.66
N LYS A 545 -42.41 -16.77 -23.83
CA LYS A 545 -43.84 -16.94 -24.11
C LYS A 545 -44.50 -18.11 -23.35
N ASP A 546 -43.70 -19.10 -22.93
CA ASP A 546 -44.15 -20.28 -22.20
C ASP A 546 -43.75 -20.16 -20.72
N ASN A 547 -44.46 -19.32 -19.96
CA ASN A 547 -44.23 -19.17 -18.53
C ASN A 547 -45.51 -19.45 -17.71
N ILE A 548 -45.31 -19.74 -16.42
CA ILE A 548 -46.37 -20.11 -15.48
C ILE A 548 -47.45 -19.02 -15.33
N PHE A 549 -47.13 -17.74 -15.57
CA PHE A 549 -48.10 -16.64 -15.48
C PHE A 549 -49.05 -16.57 -16.66
N ILE A 550 -48.67 -17.07 -17.82
CA ILE A 550 -49.56 -17.16 -18.99
C ILE A 550 -50.42 -18.42 -18.92
N THR A 551 -49.85 -19.52 -18.43
CA THR A 551 -50.49 -20.85 -18.48
C THR A 551 -51.35 -21.14 -17.26
N GLU A 552 -50.84 -20.90 -16.05
CA GLU A 552 -51.48 -21.34 -14.79
C GLU A 552 -51.94 -20.18 -13.92
N LYS A 553 -51.22 -19.05 -13.92
CA LYS A 553 -51.48 -17.88 -13.07
C LYS A 553 -52.07 -16.69 -13.83
N TYR A 554 -52.66 -16.92 -15.00
CA TYR A 554 -53.20 -15.84 -15.83
C TYR A 554 -54.31 -15.05 -15.13
N GLU A 555 -55.08 -15.70 -14.24
CA GLU A 555 -56.13 -15.03 -13.47
C GLU A 555 -55.56 -14.02 -12.48
N ASP A 556 -54.42 -14.34 -11.85
CA ASP A 556 -53.77 -13.47 -10.87
C ASP A 556 -53.16 -12.22 -11.54
N ILE A 557 -52.53 -12.37 -12.71
CA ILE A 557 -52.00 -11.23 -13.47
C ILE A 557 -53.11 -10.34 -14.05
N VAL A 558 -54.23 -10.93 -14.50
CA VAL A 558 -55.39 -10.18 -15.00
C VAL A 558 -56.05 -9.40 -13.88
N GLU A 559 -56.24 -10.01 -12.71
CA GLU A 559 -56.74 -9.29 -11.54
C GLU A 559 -55.81 -8.13 -11.17
N LEU A 560 -54.50 -8.38 -11.15
CA LEU A 560 -53.52 -7.36 -10.81
C LEU A 560 -53.56 -6.19 -11.80
N TRP A 561 -53.65 -6.49 -13.10
CA TRP A 561 -53.77 -5.51 -14.17
C TRP A 561 -55.08 -4.70 -14.08
N LEU A 562 -56.22 -5.34 -13.80
CA LEU A 562 -57.51 -4.66 -13.60
C LEU A 562 -57.50 -3.74 -12.37
N ASN A 563 -56.62 -4.00 -11.40
CA ASN A 563 -56.46 -3.17 -10.21
C ASN A 563 -55.54 -1.97 -10.42
N TYR A 564 -54.99 -1.79 -11.62
CA TYR A 564 -54.22 -0.58 -11.93
C TYR A 564 -55.13 0.65 -12.08
N PRO A 565 -54.68 1.85 -11.67
CA PRO A 565 -55.51 3.06 -11.70
C PRO A 565 -56.12 3.36 -13.08
N GLN A 566 -55.37 3.14 -14.16
CA GLN A 566 -55.85 3.36 -15.53
C GLN A 566 -56.98 2.41 -15.96
N ASN A 567 -57.18 1.31 -15.23
CA ASN A 567 -58.16 0.27 -15.54
C ASN A 567 -59.37 0.30 -14.60
N GLU A 568 -59.48 1.30 -13.72
CA GLU A 568 -60.52 1.39 -12.69
C GLU A 568 -61.93 1.46 -13.28
N ASP A 569 -62.15 2.27 -14.33
CA ASP A 569 -63.45 2.40 -15.01
C ASP A 569 -63.89 1.08 -15.66
N LEU A 570 -62.94 0.38 -16.29
CA LEU A 570 -63.19 -0.93 -16.90
C LEU A 570 -63.56 -1.95 -15.82
N LYS A 571 -62.80 -2.00 -14.73
CA LYS A 571 -63.06 -2.89 -13.60
C LYS A 571 -64.44 -2.62 -12.98
N ASN A 572 -64.80 -1.36 -12.76
CA ASN A 572 -66.11 -0.97 -12.22
C ASN A 572 -67.25 -1.41 -13.13
N THR A 573 -67.09 -1.23 -14.45
CA THR A 573 -68.06 -1.69 -15.45
C THR A 573 -68.26 -3.22 -15.40
N LEU A 574 -67.17 -3.98 -15.28
CA LEU A 574 -67.22 -5.44 -15.16
C LEU A 574 -67.86 -5.87 -13.82
N MET A 575 -67.57 -5.15 -12.74
CA MET A 575 -68.17 -5.40 -11.42
C MET A 575 -69.68 -5.15 -11.42
N GLU A 576 -70.17 -4.07 -12.02
CA GLU A 576 -71.61 -3.81 -12.16
C GLU A 576 -72.32 -4.93 -12.94
N LYS A 577 -71.70 -5.43 -14.02
CA LYS A 577 -72.22 -6.59 -14.76
C LYS A 577 -72.32 -7.83 -13.87
N SER A 578 -71.31 -8.08 -13.04
CA SER A 578 -71.32 -9.21 -12.11
C SER A 578 -72.47 -9.15 -11.10
N ILE A 579 -72.78 -7.95 -10.59
CA ILE A 579 -73.87 -7.71 -9.64
C ILE A 579 -75.22 -7.91 -10.34
N LYS A 580 -75.39 -7.34 -11.55
CA LYS A 580 -76.61 -7.52 -12.35
C LYS A 580 -76.89 -9.00 -12.65
N ASN A 581 -75.84 -9.80 -12.80
CA ASN A 581 -75.93 -11.23 -13.07
C ASN A 581 -75.93 -12.11 -11.81
N ASN A 582 -76.01 -11.52 -10.61
CA ASN A 582 -76.00 -12.24 -9.32
C ASN A 582 -74.84 -13.25 -9.20
N ALA A 583 -73.64 -12.86 -9.66
CA ALA A 583 -72.47 -13.75 -9.65
C ALA A 583 -72.08 -14.12 -8.21
N LYS A 584 -71.96 -15.43 -7.94
CA LYS A 584 -71.56 -15.95 -6.61
C LYS A 584 -70.11 -15.63 -6.26
N ASN A 585 -69.25 -15.47 -7.27
CA ASN A 585 -67.86 -15.06 -7.12
C ASN A 585 -67.57 -13.92 -8.09
N ILE A 586 -67.71 -12.69 -7.59
CA ILE A 586 -67.55 -11.45 -8.37
C ILE A 586 -66.18 -11.40 -9.05
N LYS A 587 -65.10 -11.73 -8.33
CA LYS A 587 -63.73 -11.71 -8.85
C LYS A 587 -63.58 -12.63 -10.05
N LYS A 588 -64.00 -13.90 -9.90
CA LYS A 588 -63.92 -14.89 -10.99
C LYS A 588 -64.76 -14.45 -12.19
N TYR A 589 -65.97 -13.95 -11.95
CA TYR A 589 -66.85 -13.45 -13.01
C TYR A 589 -66.20 -12.28 -13.76
N VAL A 590 -65.61 -11.31 -13.06
CA VAL A 590 -64.97 -10.14 -13.67
C VAL A 590 -63.82 -10.55 -14.60
N ILE A 591 -63.00 -11.51 -14.18
CA ILE A 591 -61.90 -12.06 -14.98
C ILE A 591 -62.44 -12.81 -16.20
N GLU A 592 -63.43 -13.68 -16.01
CA GLU A 592 -64.07 -14.44 -17.11
C GLU A 592 -64.76 -13.50 -18.12
N GLU A 593 -65.41 -12.43 -17.66
CA GLU A 593 -66.05 -11.42 -18.50
C GLU A 593 -65.00 -10.60 -19.27
N PHE A 594 -63.90 -10.20 -18.62
CA PHE A 594 -62.79 -9.51 -19.29
C PHE A 594 -62.18 -10.37 -20.40
N LEU A 595 -61.98 -11.66 -20.12
CA LEU A 595 -61.37 -12.63 -21.03
C LEU A 595 -62.34 -13.25 -22.05
N ARG A 596 -63.62 -12.84 -22.07
CA ARG A 596 -64.64 -13.42 -22.97
C ARG A 596 -64.28 -13.26 -24.45
N GLU A 597 -63.66 -12.14 -24.82
CA GLU A 597 -63.25 -11.82 -26.19
C GLU A 597 -61.74 -11.58 -26.23
N ASN A 598 -61.07 -12.12 -27.26
CA ASN A 598 -59.61 -12.02 -27.47
C ASN A 598 -58.79 -12.46 -26.24
N LYS A 599 -59.15 -13.60 -25.63
CA LYS A 599 -58.54 -14.12 -24.39
C LYS A 599 -57.01 -14.11 -24.44
N GLU A 600 -56.41 -14.67 -25.48
CA GLU A 600 -54.96 -14.80 -25.61
C GLU A 600 -54.26 -13.45 -25.71
N GLU A 601 -54.80 -12.52 -26.50
CA GLU A 601 -54.26 -11.17 -26.68
C GLU A 601 -54.32 -10.36 -25.37
N LYS A 602 -55.44 -10.44 -24.64
CA LYS A 602 -55.60 -9.79 -23.34
C LYS A 602 -54.68 -10.36 -22.27
N ILE A 603 -54.54 -11.68 -22.19
CA ILE A 603 -53.59 -12.32 -21.26
C ILE A 603 -52.17 -11.85 -21.59
N LYS A 604 -51.82 -11.79 -22.87
CA LYS A 604 -50.51 -11.32 -23.32
C LYS A 604 -50.27 -9.86 -22.93
N GLU A 605 -51.23 -8.97 -23.13
CA GLU A 605 -51.15 -7.57 -22.70
C GLU A 605 -50.96 -7.45 -21.18
N CYS A 606 -51.79 -8.15 -20.39
CA CYS A 606 -51.65 -8.17 -18.93
C CYS A 606 -50.26 -8.71 -18.50
N TYR A 607 -49.76 -9.70 -19.22
CA TYR A 607 -48.45 -10.30 -18.96
C TYR A 607 -47.29 -9.35 -19.27
N GLU A 608 -47.32 -8.64 -20.40
CA GLU A 608 -46.29 -7.66 -20.77
C GLU A 608 -46.21 -6.54 -19.71
N CYS A 609 -47.38 -6.04 -19.26
CA CYS A 609 -47.43 -5.10 -18.12
C CYS A 609 -46.87 -5.71 -16.83
N PHE A 610 -47.20 -6.96 -16.52
CA PHE A 610 -46.71 -7.66 -15.32
C PHE A 610 -45.19 -7.83 -15.35
N SER A 611 -44.63 -8.33 -16.45
CA SER A 611 -43.18 -8.56 -16.63
C SER A 611 -42.39 -7.26 -16.46
N PHE A 612 -42.83 -6.19 -17.12
CA PHE A 612 -42.23 -4.85 -16.94
C PHE A 612 -42.36 -4.34 -15.49
N GLY A 613 -43.53 -4.56 -14.88
CA GLY A 613 -43.79 -4.23 -13.47
C GLY A 613 -42.86 -4.97 -12.51
N VAL A 614 -42.62 -6.27 -12.70
CA VAL A 614 -41.69 -7.06 -11.86
C VAL A 614 -40.28 -6.44 -11.89
N LEU A 615 -39.74 -6.19 -13.08
CA LEU A 615 -38.38 -5.66 -13.23
C LEU A 615 -38.24 -4.25 -12.65
N GLY A 616 -39.24 -3.38 -12.85
CA GLY A 616 -39.25 -2.04 -12.26
C GLY A 616 -39.42 -2.05 -10.73
N GLU A 617 -40.22 -2.96 -10.20
CA GLU A 617 -40.48 -3.06 -8.76
C GLU A 617 -39.34 -3.73 -7.97
N MET A 618 -38.44 -4.45 -8.65
CA MET A 618 -37.23 -5.00 -8.04
C MET A 618 -36.28 -3.92 -7.53
N THR A 619 -36.30 -2.72 -8.11
CA THR A 619 -35.47 -1.59 -7.66
C THR A 619 -36.13 -0.74 -6.57
N ILE A 620 -37.39 -1.03 -6.21
CA ILE A 620 -38.13 -0.28 -5.19
C ILE A 620 -37.82 -0.88 -3.81
N SER A 621 -37.50 -0.02 -2.84
CA SER A 621 -37.30 -0.39 -1.44
C SER A 621 -38.48 -1.20 -0.86
N SER A 622 -38.20 -2.24 -0.07
CA SER A 622 -39.23 -3.06 0.60
C SER A 622 -40.13 -2.28 1.55
N SER A 623 -39.65 -1.15 2.09
CA SER A 623 -40.46 -0.23 2.90
C SER A 623 -41.69 0.29 2.14
N ASN A 624 -41.67 0.27 0.80
CA ASN A 624 -42.78 0.65 -0.08
C ASN A 624 -43.50 -0.58 -0.67
N SER A 625 -43.80 -1.60 0.14
CA SER A 625 -44.42 -2.86 -0.30
C SER A 625 -45.69 -2.71 -1.13
N TYR A 626 -46.49 -1.66 -0.89
CA TYR A 626 -47.70 -1.36 -1.67
C TYR A 626 -47.44 -1.02 -3.14
N GLN A 627 -46.23 -0.58 -3.48
CA GLN A 627 -45.78 -0.30 -4.86
C GLN A 627 -45.19 -1.54 -5.53
N ARG A 628 -44.98 -2.64 -4.81
CA ARG A 628 -44.29 -3.85 -5.28
C ARG A 628 -45.26 -5.01 -5.56
N LYS A 629 -46.43 -4.72 -6.13
CA LYS A 629 -47.50 -5.73 -6.24
C LYS A 629 -47.19 -6.82 -7.28
N ASN A 630 -46.58 -6.46 -8.41
CA ASN A 630 -46.14 -7.41 -9.43
C ASN A 630 -45.02 -8.28 -8.89
N PHE A 631 -44.00 -7.66 -8.30
CA PHE A 631 -42.88 -8.36 -7.69
C PHE A 631 -43.33 -9.28 -6.54
N SER A 632 -44.30 -8.85 -5.72
CA SER A 632 -44.86 -9.68 -4.63
C SER A 632 -45.57 -10.92 -5.15
N LEU A 633 -46.25 -10.85 -6.30
CA LEU A 633 -46.87 -12.01 -6.95
C LEU A 633 -45.80 -12.94 -7.55
N PHE A 634 -44.80 -12.36 -8.21
CA PHE A 634 -43.64 -13.08 -8.74
C PHE A 634 -42.90 -13.87 -7.64
N LEU A 635 -42.54 -13.19 -6.56
CA LEU A 635 -41.79 -13.76 -5.43
C LEU A 635 -42.57 -14.92 -4.78
N ARG A 636 -43.86 -14.74 -4.49
CA ARG A 636 -44.72 -15.79 -3.92
C ARG A 636 -44.89 -17.01 -4.83
N THR A 637 -44.77 -16.82 -6.14
CA THR A 637 -44.92 -17.90 -7.11
C THR A 637 -43.65 -18.76 -7.16
N PHE A 638 -42.46 -18.15 -7.16
CA PHE A 638 -41.21 -18.90 -7.35
C PHE A 638 -40.46 -19.27 -6.07
N ILE A 639 -40.71 -18.61 -4.93
CA ILE A 639 -40.04 -18.97 -3.67
C ILE A 639 -40.22 -20.47 -3.31
N PRO A 640 -41.42 -21.06 -3.38
CA PRO A 640 -41.60 -22.46 -3.00
C PRO A 640 -40.74 -23.41 -3.85
N GLU A 641 -40.74 -23.21 -5.17
CA GLU A 641 -39.95 -24.00 -6.12
C GLU A 641 -38.45 -23.85 -5.85
N ILE A 642 -37.95 -22.60 -5.76
CA ILE A 642 -36.53 -22.32 -5.47
C ILE A 642 -36.11 -22.91 -4.13
N LYS A 643 -36.98 -22.80 -3.10
CA LYS A 643 -36.71 -23.36 -1.78
C LYS A 643 -36.63 -24.88 -1.82
N GLU A 644 -37.50 -25.55 -2.56
CA GLU A 644 -37.49 -27.01 -2.70
C GLU A 644 -36.25 -27.49 -3.45
N GLU A 645 -35.91 -26.84 -4.58
CA GLU A 645 -34.68 -27.11 -5.32
C GLU A 645 -33.45 -26.94 -4.43
N MET A 646 -33.31 -25.81 -3.75
CA MET A 646 -32.17 -25.56 -2.86
C MET A 646 -32.17 -26.52 -1.67
N TYR A 647 -33.31 -26.82 -1.07
CA TYR A 647 -33.36 -27.77 0.04
C TYR A 647 -32.85 -29.14 -0.40
N SER A 648 -33.22 -29.60 -1.60
CA SER A 648 -32.74 -30.88 -2.13
C SER A 648 -31.22 -30.94 -2.33
N GLU A 649 -30.58 -29.79 -2.56
CA GLU A 649 -29.13 -29.68 -2.74
C GLU A 649 -28.36 -29.51 -1.43
N PHE A 650 -28.96 -28.82 -0.46
CA PHE A 650 -28.29 -28.41 0.78
C PHE A 650 -28.64 -29.27 2.01
N ASN A 651 -29.66 -30.13 1.94
CA ASN A 651 -30.11 -30.95 3.07
C ASN A 651 -29.07 -31.96 3.58
N GLU A 652 -28.08 -32.34 2.78
CA GLU A 652 -26.98 -33.20 3.23
C GLU A 652 -25.94 -32.45 4.08
N TYR A 653 -25.88 -31.12 3.96
CA TYR A 653 -24.85 -30.28 4.58
C TYR A 653 -25.33 -29.52 5.81
N MET A 654 -26.64 -29.34 5.99
CA MET A 654 -27.21 -28.63 7.13
C MET A 654 -28.60 -29.17 7.49
N ASP A 655 -29.01 -28.98 8.75
CA ASP A 655 -30.34 -29.39 9.20
C ASP A 655 -31.45 -28.44 8.70
N ASP A 656 -32.68 -28.94 8.71
CA ASP A 656 -33.89 -28.23 8.25
C ASP A 656 -34.06 -26.85 8.90
N THR A 657 -33.71 -26.71 10.18
CA THR A 657 -33.90 -25.46 10.92
C THR A 657 -32.89 -24.42 10.46
N THR A 658 -31.64 -24.84 10.29
CA THR A 658 -30.56 -24.00 9.78
C THR A 658 -30.82 -23.57 8.34
N PHE A 659 -31.24 -24.50 7.46
CA PHE A 659 -31.61 -24.17 6.08
C PHE A 659 -32.76 -23.16 6.02
N ASP A 660 -33.84 -23.39 6.78
CA ASP A 660 -35.00 -22.48 6.79
C ASP A 660 -34.63 -21.09 7.32
N LEU A 661 -33.76 -21.03 8.34
CA LEU A 661 -33.22 -19.76 8.84
C LEU A 661 -32.44 -19.02 7.76
N TYR A 662 -31.51 -19.68 7.07
CA TYR A 662 -30.72 -19.05 6.01
C TYR A 662 -31.56 -18.65 4.81
N MET A 663 -32.55 -19.45 4.41
CA MET A 663 -33.50 -19.07 3.36
C MET A 663 -34.32 -17.83 3.74
N ARG A 664 -34.77 -17.70 4.99
CA ARG A 664 -35.46 -16.48 5.46
C ARG A 664 -34.54 -15.27 5.42
N LYS A 665 -33.29 -15.43 5.86
CA LYS A 665 -32.28 -14.35 5.77
C LYS A 665 -31.99 -13.96 4.31
N ALA A 666 -31.91 -14.94 3.39
CA ALA A 666 -31.75 -14.67 1.97
C ALA A 666 -32.91 -13.85 1.39
N ILE A 667 -34.15 -14.20 1.74
CA ILE A 667 -35.34 -13.43 1.35
C ILE A 667 -35.31 -12.02 1.94
N MET A 668 -35.01 -11.88 3.24
CA MET A 668 -34.91 -10.58 3.91
C MET A 668 -33.83 -9.69 3.27
N LYS A 669 -32.62 -10.23 3.07
CA LYS A 669 -31.53 -9.54 2.37
C LYS A 669 -31.98 -9.10 0.98
N TYR A 670 -32.64 -9.98 0.22
CA TYR A 670 -33.10 -9.67 -1.16
C TYR A 670 -34.13 -8.54 -1.17
N GLU A 671 -34.97 -8.49 -0.14
CA GLU A 671 -35.93 -7.41 0.02
C GLU A 671 -35.30 -6.13 0.61
N ASN A 672 -34.00 -6.09 0.94
CA ASN A 672 -33.40 -4.99 1.70
C ASN A 672 -34.15 -4.70 3.02
N LEU A 673 -34.56 -5.76 3.75
CA LEU A 673 -35.26 -5.70 5.04
C LEU A 673 -34.33 -5.76 6.25
#